data_AF-A0ABD5TLR7-F1
#
_entry.id   AF-A0ABD5TLR7-F1
#
_cell.length_a   1.000
_cell.length_b   1.000
_cell.length_c   1.000
_cell.angle_alpha   90.00
_cell.angle_beta   90.00
_cell.angle_gamma   90.00
#
_symmetry.space_group_name_H-M   'P 1'
#
loop_
_entity.id
_entity.type
_entity.pdbx_description
1 polymer ?
#
loop_
_entity_poly.entity_id
_entity_poly.type
_entity_poly.pdbx_seq_one_letter_code
_entity_poly.pdbx_strand_id
1 'polypeptide(L)'
;MVFGLDIGTAAIRVATGTADDPSIESIPAIVLPVDDAALEAADVSPADLAIVERDGTRYVVGADARAVAEAVDEEPEVPFADGLVSPEPFAEPAFDALVERALEATAAETEDDRLSYTTPGSVIGAASASEDHRRAVARVLEGADVEATPIGAGFAVVYDQLGDNNYTGLGVRLGRQSTSVALAYYGVPVLSFTLPRGRDWIVERAAGETGHAKSQVEGVLEGFALDPDAATGGVERALAGGYDAIAEALADAIREEADGSDVRDGIAVPVAVAGSGAIEGVEYLVGGRLDGANLPFSIRGVRLADEPSHSAARGALRAAADDVDGYEAVVWSASSLETGPDRDDAATDGNVPARDADDSERATLSFDEGRLADGTNGGGDDDLANAAIDQLFDRLATRDDEIETVGETVEALRADLEALEDRAATASALEDLESDLETLSDDLADLEEASEAFATGEDLAALEGALVSDLEAAVDALEGSVAAVDDDLAALEETVSAVDESVSTVEETAADERESLASSIEDAEDAIEALDDGLSAVETQGSTLETRLEERTNAVESRFDDVRADLDELETATADDVDALRAAVADLEGRLESTAEVVEGVEDDLESVDGSVESQGDALDRLEETVDDQGTRLEAVSGRFEEQSARISSVSGRLEELDAATASAADLAAIDETVEDVRETVEAVEADVESSRSDLASLESDVERLDGDVSDVDRALEEVNEAVTAVVDDVESLADDAASTADLGALESTVDGLDDDVRSLEEAAGDLEERLAERTATLEESFDDRATTLEEQQDERTSDVESRLDGRLSDVETDLAETRDELETVRRRVDSRADGEDESDGRAGTDLVPSIASGAGGAGVVAGGVTALTGEALIGVGAVVLGVILLAIPFLVAR
;
A
#
# COMPACT_ATOMS: atom_id res chain seq x y z
N MET A 1 -8.00 -17.11 -46.33
CA MET A 1 -7.35 -15.93 -45.69
C MET A 1 -5.88 -15.90 -46.08
N VAL A 2 -5.07 -15.00 -45.52
CA VAL A 2 -3.62 -14.92 -45.77
C VAL A 2 -2.85 -14.83 -44.47
N PHE A 3 -1.75 -15.60 -44.38
CA PHE A 3 -0.98 -15.79 -43.16
C PHE A 3 0.53 -15.78 -43.46
N GLY A 4 1.33 -15.29 -42.50
CA GLY A 4 2.81 -15.27 -42.60
C GLY A 4 3.49 -15.91 -41.39
N LEU A 5 4.10 -17.08 -41.57
CA LEU A 5 4.77 -17.84 -40.51
C LEU A 5 6.30 -17.61 -40.54
N ASP A 6 6.83 -16.90 -39.55
CA ASP A 6 8.27 -16.80 -39.30
C ASP A 6 8.72 -17.99 -38.46
N ILE A 7 9.35 -18.97 -39.10
CA ILE A 7 10.07 -20.05 -38.43
C ILE A 7 11.42 -19.48 -38.01
N GLY A 8 11.62 -19.29 -36.69
CA GLY A 8 12.82 -18.70 -36.13
C GLY A 8 13.28 -19.40 -34.86
N THR A 9 14.58 -19.67 -34.75
CA THR A 9 15.14 -20.48 -33.65
C THR A 9 15.19 -19.76 -32.28
N ALA A 10 14.67 -18.53 -32.21
CA ALA A 10 14.30 -17.85 -30.96
C ALA A 10 12.78 -17.89 -30.67
N ALA A 11 11.96 -17.78 -31.70
CA ALA A 11 10.50 -17.80 -31.61
C ALA A 11 9.88 -18.10 -32.97
N ILE A 12 8.80 -18.89 -32.95
CA ILE A 12 7.87 -19.03 -34.06
C ILE A 12 6.91 -17.84 -34.01
N ARG A 13 6.69 -17.15 -35.13
CA ARG A 13 5.76 -16.00 -35.18
C ARG A 13 4.75 -16.15 -36.29
N VAL A 14 3.52 -15.70 -36.04
CA VAL A 14 2.46 -15.72 -37.06
C VAL A 14 1.88 -14.34 -37.23
N ALA A 15 2.06 -13.78 -38.42
CA ALA A 15 1.47 -12.54 -38.87
C ALA A 15 0.11 -12.82 -39.54
N THR A 16 -0.91 -12.06 -39.13
CA THR A 16 -2.30 -12.16 -39.58
C THR A 16 -2.85 -10.77 -39.90
N GLY A 17 -3.97 -10.72 -40.65
CA GLY A 17 -4.64 -9.46 -40.99
C GLY A 17 -4.17 -8.88 -42.33
N THR A 18 -3.83 -7.59 -42.36
CA THR A 18 -3.44 -6.86 -43.58
C THR A 18 -1.94 -6.67 -43.68
N ALA A 19 -1.37 -6.83 -44.89
CA ALA A 19 0.08 -6.73 -45.10
C ALA A 19 0.70 -5.36 -44.74
N ASP A 20 -0.10 -4.28 -44.72
CA ASP A 20 0.35 -2.93 -44.34
C ASP A 20 0.11 -2.60 -42.84
N ASP A 21 -0.65 -3.44 -42.12
CA ASP A 21 -0.95 -3.29 -40.67
C ASP A 21 -1.29 -4.69 -40.10
N PRO A 22 -0.27 -5.51 -39.74
CA PRO A 22 -0.44 -6.91 -39.38
C PRO A 22 -0.39 -7.16 -37.85
N SER A 23 -1.23 -8.06 -37.37
CA SER A 23 -1.17 -8.56 -35.99
C SER A 23 -0.24 -9.77 -35.92
N ILE A 24 0.74 -9.75 -35.01
CA ILE A 24 1.80 -10.76 -34.93
C ILE A 24 1.81 -11.42 -33.54
N GLU A 25 1.52 -12.71 -33.47
CA GLU A 25 1.81 -13.54 -32.28
C GLU A 25 3.24 -14.07 -32.35
N SER A 26 3.92 -14.22 -31.21
CA SER A 26 5.32 -14.65 -31.13
C SER A 26 5.52 -15.63 -29.97
N ILE A 27 5.63 -16.91 -30.30
CA ILE A 27 5.77 -18.03 -29.35
C ILE A 27 7.26 -18.40 -29.26
N PRO A 28 7.90 -18.34 -28.08
CA PRO A 28 9.29 -18.77 -27.89
C PRO A 28 9.56 -20.18 -28.45
N ALA A 29 10.68 -20.36 -29.15
CA ALA A 29 11.01 -21.62 -29.84
C ALA A 29 11.62 -22.66 -28.88
N ILE A 30 10.89 -22.97 -27.82
CA ILE A 30 11.26 -23.89 -26.73
C ILE A 30 10.06 -24.76 -26.35
N VAL A 31 10.36 -25.97 -25.88
CA VAL A 31 9.38 -26.92 -25.35
C VAL A 31 9.85 -27.54 -24.04
N LEU A 32 8.95 -28.17 -23.30
CA LEU A 32 9.29 -29.06 -22.19
C LEU A 32 8.45 -30.34 -22.29
N PRO A 33 9.04 -31.53 -22.47
CA PRO A 33 8.31 -32.79 -22.40
C PRO A 33 7.88 -33.07 -20.95
N VAL A 34 6.59 -33.30 -20.72
CA VAL A 34 6.02 -33.45 -19.37
C VAL A 34 5.16 -34.70 -19.19
N ASP A 35 5.22 -35.27 -17.99
CA ASP A 35 4.26 -36.25 -17.49
C ASP A 35 3.34 -35.63 -16.42
N ASP A 36 2.41 -36.42 -15.87
CA ASP A 36 1.50 -35.93 -14.83
C ASP A 36 2.23 -35.59 -13.52
N ALA A 37 3.41 -36.15 -13.26
CA ALA A 37 4.19 -35.87 -12.06
C ALA A 37 4.94 -34.54 -12.15
N ALA A 38 5.48 -34.19 -13.32
CA ALA A 38 6.04 -32.86 -13.58
C ALA A 38 4.97 -31.76 -13.48
N LEU A 39 3.77 -32.01 -14.02
CA LEU A 39 2.64 -31.07 -13.92
C LEU A 39 2.11 -30.95 -12.47
N GLU A 40 2.02 -32.04 -11.70
CA GLU A 40 1.70 -31.97 -10.26
C GLU A 40 2.80 -31.27 -9.44
N ALA A 41 4.08 -31.37 -9.84
CA ALA A 41 5.19 -30.73 -9.14
C ALA A 41 5.25 -29.21 -9.34
N ALA A 42 4.83 -28.71 -10.49
CA ALA A 42 4.82 -27.28 -10.81
C ALA A 42 3.70 -26.45 -10.14
N ASP A 43 2.69 -27.11 -9.55
CA ASP A 43 1.47 -26.48 -8.95
C ASP A 43 0.67 -25.59 -9.95
N VAL A 44 0.80 -25.85 -11.25
CA VAL A 44 0.04 -25.17 -12.33
C VAL A 44 -1.06 -26.09 -12.88
N SER A 45 -2.23 -25.54 -13.23
CA SER A 45 -3.28 -26.37 -13.85
C SER A 45 -2.94 -26.72 -15.30
N PRO A 46 -3.05 -27.99 -15.72
CA PRO A 46 -2.90 -28.38 -17.13
C PRO A 46 -3.91 -27.74 -18.10
N ALA A 47 -4.96 -27.08 -17.57
CA ALA A 47 -5.93 -26.34 -18.37
C ALA A 47 -5.56 -24.86 -18.61
N ASP A 48 -4.55 -24.35 -17.88
CA ASP A 48 -4.04 -22.98 -18.00
C ASP A 48 -2.70 -22.92 -18.78
N LEU A 49 -2.22 -24.06 -19.30
CA LEU A 49 -0.95 -24.24 -20.01
C LEU A 49 -1.18 -24.61 -21.48
N ALA A 50 -0.34 -24.10 -22.39
CA ALA A 50 -0.25 -24.55 -23.77
C ALA A 50 0.42 -25.94 -23.85
N ILE A 51 -0.37 -26.99 -23.65
CA ILE A 51 0.05 -28.40 -23.75
C ILE A 51 -0.42 -29.02 -25.06
N VAL A 52 0.50 -29.58 -25.83
CA VAL A 52 0.23 -30.31 -27.09
C VAL A 52 0.71 -31.75 -26.96
N GLU A 53 -0.06 -32.73 -27.47
CA GLU A 53 0.35 -34.14 -27.52
C GLU A 53 0.81 -34.54 -28.94
N ARG A 54 2.03 -35.06 -29.05
CA ARG A 54 2.62 -35.62 -30.28
C ARG A 54 3.42 -36.88 -30.01
N ASP A 55 3.22 -37.90 -30.84
CA ASP A 55 3.78 -39.25 -30.72
C ASP A 55 3.65 -39.91 -29.33
N GLY A 56 2.65 -39.50 -28.54
CA GLY A 56 2.40 -39.99 -27.18
C GLY A 56 3.19 -39.27 -26.08
N THR A 57 3.93 -38.21 -26.42
CA THR A 57 4.57 -37.27 -25.50
C THR A 57 3.70 -36.01 -25.40
N ARG A 58 3.52 -35.47 -24.19
CA ARG A 58 2.97 -34.12 -24.00
C ARG A 58 4.12 -33.12 -23.93
N TYR A 59 4.03 -32.06 -24.71
CA TYR A 59 4.94 -30.92 -24.68
C TYR A 59 4.19 -29.71 -24.15
N VAL A 60 4.71 -29.07 -23.09
CA VAL A 60 4.40 -27.66 -22.83
C VAL A 60 5.21 -26.84 -23.83
N VAL A 61 4.62 -25.81 -24.45
CA VAL A 61 5.30 -25.04 -25.52
C VAL A 61 5.41 -23.54 -25.18
N GLY A 62 6.46 -22.88 -25.69
CA GLY A 62 6.56 -21.42 -25.64
C GLY A 62 6.90 -20.85 -24.25
N ALA A 63 6.21 -19.77 -23.86
CA ALA A 63 6.45 -19.10 -22.58
C ALA A 63 6.12 -20.01 -21.38
N ASP A 64 5.07 -20.82 -21.52
CA ASP A 64 4.61 -21.77 -20.52
C ASP A 64 5.65 -22.87 -20.27
N ALA A 65 6.36 -23.30 -21.33
CA ALA A 65 7.45 -24.28 -21.21
C ALA A 65 8.56 -23.79 -20.28
N ARG A 66 8.94 -22.50 -20.37
CA ARG A 66 9.92 -21.89 -19.46
C ARG A 66 9.39 -21.80 -18.03
N ALA A 67 8.13 -21.40 -17.85
CA ALA A 67 7.53 -21.26 -16.52
C ALA A 67 7.41 -22.61 -15.79
N VAL A 68 7.06 -23.69 -16.50
CA VAL A 68 7.04 -25.04 -15.93
C VAL A 68 8.46 -25.56 -15.67
N ALA A 69 9.40 -25.33 -16.60
CA ALA A 69 10.81 -25.75 -16.44
C ALA A 69 11.47 -25.12 -15.20
N GLU A 70 11.29 -23.81 -14.98
CA GLU A 70 11.75 -23.09 -13.79
C GLU A 70 11.11 -23.63 -12.50
N ALA A 71 9.85 -24.10 -12.55
CA ALA A 71 9.16 -24.68 -11.41
C ALA A 71 9.61 -26.11 -11.05
N VAL A 72 10.20 -26.86 -12.00
CA VAL A 72 10.68 -28.24 -11.78
C VAL A 72 12.21 -28.39 -11.72
N ASP A 73 12.97 -27.30 -11.87
CA ASP A 73 14.46 -27.27 -11.91
C ASP A 73 15.05 -28.03 -13.13
N GLU A 74 14.38 -27.91 -14.29
CA GLU A 74 14.85 -28.44 -15.58
C GLU A 74 15.08 -27.32 -16.61
N GLU A 75 15.80 -27.60 -17.70
CA GLU A 75 16.10 -26.62 -18.77
C GLU A 75 15.31 -26.97 -20.05
N PRO A 76 14.53 -26.04 -20.64
CA PRO A 76 13.61 -26.36 -21.73
C PRO A 76 14.33 -26.63 -23.06
N GLU A 77 13.87 -27.66 -23.77
CA GLU A 77 14.47 -28.15 -25.02
C GLU A 77 14.25 -27.16 -26.19
N VAL A 78 15.27 -27.01 -27.04
CA VAL A 78 15.21 -26.22 -28.28
C VAL A 78 15.21 -27.19 -29.47
N PRO A 79 14.13 -27.30 -30.28
CA PRO A 79 14.08 -28.23 -31.41
C PRO A 79 14.92 -27.82 -32.64
N PHE A 80 15.90 -26.91 -32.46
CA PHE A 80 16.67 -26.30 -33.51
C PHE A 80 18.19 -26.27 -33.21
N ALA A 81 19.00 -26.62 -34.20
CA ALA A 81 20.45 -26.54 -34.18
C ALA A 81 20.97 -25.87 -35.47
N ASP A 82 21.98 -25.01 -35.35
CA ASP A 82 22.61 -24.26 -36.47
C ASP A 82 21.63 -23.48 -37.39
N GLY A 83 20.43 -23.17 -36.90
CA GLY A 83 19.37 -22.50 -37.67
C GLY A 83 18.42 -23.44 -38.44
N LEU A 84 18.57 -24.75 -38.26
CA LEU A 84 17.78 -25.83 -38.85
C LEU A 84 17.04 -26.60 -37.74
N VAL A 85 16.03 -27.42 -38.10
CA VAL A 85 15.42 -28.37 -37.14
C VAL A 85 16.47 -29.43 -36.76
N SER A 86 16.60 -29.74 -35.47
CA SER A 86 17.59 -30.74 -35.01
C SER A 86 17.27 -32.13 -35.60
N PRO A 87 18.29 -32.93 -35.97
CA PRO A 87 18.09 -34.30 -36.43
C PRO A 87 17.71 -35.29 -35.31
N GLU A 88 17.55 -34.82 -34.07
CA GLU A 88 17.21 -35.65 -32.92
C GLU A 88 15.72 -36.04 -32.89
N PRO A 89 15.34 -37.24 -32.41
CA PRO A 89 13.99 -37.77 -32.59
C PRO A 89 12.85 -36.96 -31.94
N PHE A 90 13.14 -36.14 -30.93
CA PHE A 90 12.16 -35.28 -30.28
C PHE A 90 11.85 -34.00 -31.07
N ALA A 91 12.78 -33.55 -31.93
CA ALA A 91 12.79 -32.19 -32.43
C ALA A 91 11.73 -31.93 -33.50
N GLU A 92 11.41 -32.91 -34.35
CA GLU A 92 10.31 -32.79 -35.32
C GLU A 92 8.93 -32.80 -34.62
N PRO A 93 8.60 -33.73 -33.70
CA PRO A 93 7.39 -33.65 -32.88
C PRO A 93 7.26 -32.37 -32.03
N ALA A 94 8.37 -31.89 -31.45
CA ALA A 94 8.41 -30.63 -30.69
C ALA A 94 8.19 -29.39 -31.58
N PHE A 95 8.72 -29.41 -32.80
CA PHE A 95 8.48 -28.35 -33.78
C PHE A 95 7.04 -28.38 -34.32
N ASP A 96 6.47 -29.55 -34.58
CA ASP A 96 5.05 -29.73 -34.90
C ASP A 96 4.15 -29.15 -33.79
N ALA A 97 4.44 -29.49 -32.53
CA ALA A 97 3.72 -28.93 -31.38
C ALA A 97 3.79 -27.39 -31.28
N LEU A 98 4.93 -26.78 -31.61
CA LEU A 98 5.07 -25.32 -31.70
C LEU A 98 4.28 -24.72 -32.87
N VAL A 99 4.22 -25.41 -34.01
CA VAL A 99 3.48 -24.94 -35.20
C VAL A 99 1.97 -25.09 -35.02
N GLU A 100 1.49 -26.20 -34.45
CA GLU A 100 0.07 -26.40 -34.13
C GLU A 100 -0.45 -25.28 -33.21
N ARG A 101 0.24 -25.03 -32.08
CA ARG A 101 -0.14 -23.93 -31.17
C ARG A 101 0.01 -22.55 -31.83
N ALA A 102 0.92 -22.37 -32.78
CA ALA A 102 1.05 -21.12 -33.54
C ALA A 102 -0.12 -20.90 -34.51
N LEU A 103 -0.61 -21.95 -35.18
CA LEU A 103 -1.70 -21.88 -36.15
C LEU A 103 -3.09 -21.91 -35.49
N GLU A 104 -3.28 -22.61 -34.37
CA GLU A 104 -4.53 -22.62 -33.60
C GLU A 104 -5.01 -21.20 -33.26
N ALA A 105 -4.08 -20.31 -32.89
CA ALA A 105 -4.37 -18.90 -32.59
C ALA A 105 -4.87 -18.08 -33.79
N THR A 106 -4.68 -18.56 -35.02
CA THR A 106 -5.09 -17.86 -36.26
C THR A 106 -6.50 -18.18 -36.74
N ALA A 107 -7.11 -19.27 -36.25
CA ALA A 107 -8.37 -19.81 -36.76
C ALA A 107 -8.38 -20.01 -38.29
N ALA A 108 -7.28 -20.55 -38.84
CA ALA A 108 -7.29 -21.17 -40.16
C ALA A 108 -8.22 -22.40 -40.14
N GLU A 109 -9.16 -22.48 -41.08
CA GLU A 109 -10.19 -23.54 -41.10
C GLU A 109 -10.47 -24.08 -42.52
N THR A 110 -9.75 -23.63 -43.56
CA THR A 110 -10.09 -23.93 -44.97
C THR A 110 -8.91 -24.09 -45.92
N GLU A 111 -9.06 -24.99 -46.90
CA GLU A 111 -8.18 -25.12 -48.08
C GLU A 111 -8.06 -23.80 -48.91
N ASP A 112 -8.95 -22.81 -48.71
CA ASP A 112 -8.89 -21.45 -49.28
C ASP A 112 -8.01 -20.47 -48.45
N ASP A 113 -7.33 -20.96 -47.41
CA ASP A 113 -6.33 -20.23 -46.63
C ASP A 113 -4.92 -20.40 -47.22
N ARG A 114 -4.24 -19.29 -47.55
CA ARG A 114 -2.86 -19.29 -48.06
C ARG A 114 -1.89 -18.85 -46.97
N LEU A 115 -0.84 -19.65 -46.75
CA LEU A 115 0.19 -19.44 -45.74
C LEU A 115 1.56 -19.39 -46.42
N SER A 116 2.26 -18.27 -46.37
CA SER A 116 3.70 -18.29 -46.67
C SER A 116 4.49 -18.50 -45.38
N TYR A 117 5.51 -19.34 -45.43
CA TYR A 117 6.36 -19.66 -44.29
C TYR A 117 7.84 -19.46 -44.60
N THR A 118 8.59 -18.91 -43.65
CA THR A 118 10.02 -18.66 -43.85
C THR A 118 10.82 -19.95 -43.73
N THR A 119 11.68 -20.23 -44.71
CA THR A 119 12.72 -21.28 -44.61
C THR A 119 14.11 -20.67 -44.86
N PRO A 120 15.17 -21.05 -44.14
CA PRO A 120 16.52 -20.60 -44.45
C PRO A 120 16.91 -21.02 -45.88
N GLY A 121 17.65 -20.15 -46.58
CA GLY A 121 18.37 -20.53 -47.81
C GLY A 121 19.50 -21.51 -47.49
N SER A 122 20.11 -22.11 -48.53
CA SER A 122 21.18 -23.10 -48.43
C SER A 122 22.24 -22.72 -47.39
N VAL A 123 22.41 -23.51 -46.34
CA VAL A 123 23.42 -23.26 -45.30
C VAL A 123 24.80 -23.57 -45.87
N ILE A 124 25.70 -22.59 -45.84
CA ILE A 124 27.06 -22.74 -46.35
C ILE A 124 27.78 -23.83 -45.55
N GLY A 125 28.28 -24.85 -46.26
CA GLY A 125 28.88 -26.06 -45.69
C GLY A 125 27.90 -27.17 -45.26
N ALA A 126 26.58 -26.92 -45.30
CA ALA A 126 25.54 -27.86 -44.81
C ALA A 126 24.32 -27.99 -45.75
N ALA A 127 24.59 -28.12 -47.06
CA ALA A 127 23.56 -28.17 -48.10
C ALA A 127 22.55 -29.32 -47.92
N SER A 128 22.99 -30.53 -47.54
CA SER A 128 22.10 -31.68 -47.32
C SER A 128 21.15 -31.46 -46.13
N ALA A 129 21.67 -30.98 -44.99
CA ALA A 129 20.85 -30.62 -43.83
C ALA A 129 19.82 -29.51 -44.17
N SER A 130 20.16 -28.63 -45.11
CA SER A 130 19.25 -27.60 -45.63
C SER A 130 18.12 -28.17 -46.51
N GLU A 131 18.29 -29.35 -47.11
CA GLU A 131 17.18 -30.09 -47.73
C GLU A 131 16.36 -30.86 -46.69
N ASP A 132 17.03 -31.54 -45.75
CA ASP A 132 16.37 -32.36 -44.73
C ASP A 132 15.47 -31.50 -43.82
N HIS A 133 15.92 -30.30 -43.45
CA HIS A 133 15.11 -29.31 -42.77
C HIS A 133 13.88 -28.88 -43.57
N ARG A 134 14.02 -28.58 -44.87
CA ARG A 134 12.86 -28.25 -45.74
C ARG A 134 11.88 -29.43 -45.83
N ARG A 135 12.39 -30.66 -45.89
CA ARG A 135 11.58 -31.89 -45.85
C ARG A 135 10.93 -32.18 -44.50
N ALA A 136 11.45 -31.67 -43.38
CA ALA A 136 10.80 -31.71 -42.07
C ALA A 136 9.69 -30.65 -41.97
N VAL A 137 10.00 -29.40 -42.31
CA VAL A 137 9.02 -28.30 -42.26
C VAL A 137 7.82 -28.56 -43.19
N ALA A 138 8.05 -29.10 -44.39
CA ALA A 138 6.96 -29.47 -45.30
C ALA A 138 6.04 -30.53 -44.68
N ARG A 139 6.58 -31.59 -44.06
CA ARG A 139 5.77 -32.66 -43.43
C ARG A 139 4.92 -32.16 -42.24
N VAL A 140 5.43 -31.20 -41.47
CA VAL A 140 4.66 -30.56 -40.41
C VAL A 140 3.51 -29.71 -40.97
N LEU A 141 3.78 -28.90 -42.01
CA LEU A 141 2.75 -28.03 -42.60
C LEU A 141 1.74 -28.79 -43.47
N GLU A 142 2.10 -29.94 -44.05
CA GLU A 142 1.16 -30.89 -44.68
C GLU A 142 0.09 -31.41 -43.70
N GLY A 143 0.35 -31.35 -42.38
CA GLY A 143 -0.62 -31.71 -41.34
C GLY A 143 -1.65 -30.63 -41.01
N ALA A 144 -1.51 -29.40 -41.53
CA ALA A 144 -2.25 -28.22 -41.05
C ALA A 144 -3.49 -27.81 -41.87
N ASP A 145 -3.83 -28.50 -42.97
CA ASP A 145 -5.00 -28.23 -43.84
C ASP A 145 -5.02 -26.81 -44.46
N VAL A 146 -3.84 -26.25 -44.78
CA VAL A 146 -3.65 -24.89 -45.32
C VAL A 146 -2.66 -24.91 -46.50
N GLU A 147 -2.86 -24.08 -47.53
CA GLU A 147 -1.94 -24.00 -48.68
C GLU A 147 -0.64 -23.30 -48.28
N ALA A 148 0.40 -24.09 -47.95
CA ALA A 148 1.66 -23.64 -47.38
C ALA A 148 2.78 -23.46 -48.43
N THR A 149 3.29 -22.23 -48.58
CA THR A 149 4.31 -21.85 -49.59
C THR A 149 5.64 -21.40 -48.95
N PRO A 150 6.79 -22.01 -49.29
CA PRO A 150 8.09 -21.62 -48.72
C PRO A 150 8.64 -20.32 -49.31
N ILE A 151 8.98 -19.35 -48.45
CA ILE A 151 9.75 -18.16 -48.80
C ILE A 151 11.13 -18.17 -48.12
N GLY A 152 12.18 -17.81 -48.85
CA GLY A 152 13.53 -17.68 -48.29
C GLY A 152 13.58 -16.65 -47.15
N ALA A 153 14.18 -16.98 -46.01
CA ALA A 153 14.10 -16.16 -44.80
C ALA A 153 14.76 -14.77 -44.93
N GLY A 154 15.82 -14.63 -45.73
CA GLY A 154 16.38 -13.33 -46.10
C GLY A 154 15.52 -12.59 -47.14
N PHE A 155 14.77 -13.31 -47.97
CA PHE A 155 13.89 -12.76 -49.00
C PHE A 155 12.57 -12.23 -48.43
N ALA A 156 12.08 -12.80 -47.34
CA ALA A 156 10.98 -12.22 -46.55
C ALA A 156 11.33 -10.80 -46.06
N VAL A 157 12.57 -10.55 -45.62
CA VAL A 157 13.02 -9.19 -45.25
C VAL A 157 12.96 -8.22 -46.45
N VAL A 158 13.17 -8.70 -47.68
CA VAL A 158 12.98 -7.89 -48.90
C VAL A 158 11.50 -7.54 -49.11
N TYR A 159 10.56 -8.47 -48.89
CA TYR A 159 9.11 -8.20 -49.03
C TYR A 159 8.55 -7.25 -47.98
N ASP A 160 8.99 -7.37 -46.72
CA ASP A 160 8.61 -6.43 -45.65
C ASP A 160 9.17 -5.03 -45.94
N GLN A 161 10.50 -4.94 -46.06
CA GLN A 161 11.18 -3.65 -46.03
C GLN A 161 11.23 -2.98 -47.40
N LEU A 162 11.56 -3.70 -48.47
CA LEU A 162 12.02 -3.11 -49.74
C LEU A 162 10.91 -2.92 -50.79
N GLY A 163 9.64 -2.89 -50.38
CA GLY A 163 8.48 -2.61 -51.25
C GLY A 163 8.61 -1.33 -52.07
N ASP A 164 9.03 -0.21 -51.47
CA ASP A 164 9.29 1.07 -52.17
C ASP A 164 10.36 0.98 -53.28
N ASN A 165 11.22 -0.03 -53.23
CA ASN A 165 12.23 -0.30 -54.26
C ASN A 165 11.76 -1.34 -55.29
N ASN A 166 10.47 -1.68 -55.32
CA ASN A 166 9.89 -2.77 -56.12
C ASN A 166 10.55 -4.12 -55.76
N TYR A 167 10.66 -4.42 -54.47
CA TYR A 167 11.30 -5.64 -53.94
C TYR A 167 12.70 -5.89 -54.56
N THR A 168 13.47 -4.81 -54.75
CA THR A 168 14.83 -4.84 -55.29
C THR A 168 15.82 -4.43 -54.21
N GLY A 169 16.73 -5.32 -53.86
CA GLY A 169 17.75 -5.09 -52.83
C GLY A 169 18.23 -6.37 -52.15
N LEU A 170 19.05 -6.20 -51.13
CA LEU A 170 19.60 -7.27 -50.29
C LEU A 170 18.86 -7.30 -48.94
N GLY A 171 18.23 -8.42 -48.62
CA GLY A 171 17.63 -8.69 -47.30
C GLY A 171 18.53 -9.60 -46.47
N VAL A 172 18.77 -9.21 -45.22
CA VAL A 172 19.62 -9.94 -44.26
C VAL A 172 18.80 -10.19 -42.99
N ARG A 173 18.53 -11.46 -42.66
CA ARG A 173 17.88 -11.89 -41.41
C ARG A 173 18.95 -12.46 -40.47
N LEU A 174 19.47 -11.63 -39.57
CA LEU A 174 20.37 -12.04 -38.49
C LEU A 174 19.51 -12.68 -37.38
N GLY A 175 19.42 -14.01 -37.40
CA GLY A 175 18.66 -14.81 -36.46
C GLY A 175 19.43 -15.15 -35.19
N ARG A 176 18.86 -16.07 -34.40
CA ARG A 176 19.49 -16.54 -33.16
C ARG A 176 20.69 -17.45 -33.43
N GLN A 177 20.53 -18.50 -34.23
CA GLN A 177 21.62 -19.44 -34.53
C GLN A 177 22.29 -19.17 -35.89
N SER A 178 21.60 -18.54 -36.83
CA SER A 178 22.02 -18.38 -38.22
C SER A 178 21.68 -17.01 -38.80
N THR A 179 22.33 -16.64 -39.91
CA THR A 179 22.09 -15.40 -40.66
C THR A 179 21.72 -15.74 -42.11
N SER A 180 20.45 -15.57 -42.48
CA SER A 180 19.97 -15.84 -43.85
C SER A 180 19.98 -14.59 -44.72
N VAL A 181 20.35 -14.74 -45.98
CA VAL A 181 20.57 -13.66 -46.94
C VAL A 181 19.74 -13.90 -48.20
N ALA A 182 19.22 -12.83 -48.81
CA ALA A 182 18.76 -12.90 -50.19
C ALA A 182 19.02 -11.60 -50.96
N LEU A 183 19.56 -11.69 -52.18
CA LEU A 183 19.58 -10.60 -53.15
C LEU A 183 18.43 -10.82 -54.14
N ALA A 184 17.58 -9.82 -54.33
CA ALA A 184 16.48 -9.87 -55.27
C ALA A 184 16.43 -8.65 -56.20
N TYR A 185 15.95 -8.88 -57.41
CA TYR A 185 15.65 -7.85 -58.41
C TYR A 185 14.19 -7.98 -58.85
N TYR A 186 13.39 -6.92 -58.68
CA TYR A 186 11.97 -6.87 -59.05
C TYR A 186 11.12 -8.01 -58.45
N GLY A 187 11.39 -8.42 -57.20
CA GLY A 187 10.69 -9.53 -56.56
C GLY A 187 11.13 -10.92 -57.04
N VAL A 188 12.23 -11.03 -57.79
CA VAL A 188 12.86 -12.31 -58.14
C VAL A 188 14.19 -12.44 -57.39
N PRO A 189 14.34 -13.43 -56.48
CA PRO A 189 15.62 -13.70 -55.82
C PRO A 189 16.62 -14.31 -56.83
N VAL A 190 17.86 -13.80 -56.80
CA VAL A 190 18.98 -14.32 -57.62
C VAL A 190 20.09 -14.94 -56.77
N LEU A 191 20.18 -14.56 -55.50
CA LEU A 191 21.12 -15.10 -54.51
C LEU A 191 20.33 -15.42 -53.26
N SER A 192 20.48 -16.60 -52.66
CA SER A 192 20.05 -16.82 -51.28
C SER A 192 20.78 -18.00 -50.62
N PHE A 193 21.43 -17.70 -49.50
CA PHE A 193 22.19 -18.63 -48.68
C PHE A 193 21.98 -18.31 -47.19
N THR A 194 22.50 -19.16 -46.31
CA THR A 194 22.49 -18.95 -44.86
C THR A 194 23.88 -19.22 -44.27
N LEU A 195 24.34 -18.33 -43.40
CA LEU A 195 25.52 -18.57 -42.56
C LEU A 195 25.10 -19.27 -41.26
N PRO A 196 25.78 -20.34 -40.80
CA PRO A 196 25.60 -20.92 -39.48
C PRO A 196 26.29 -20.06 -38.40
N ARG A 197 25.95 -18.78 -38.36
CA ARG A 197 26.35 -17.79 -37.35
C ARG A 197 25.19 -16.83 -37.11
N GLY A 198 24.79 -16.66 -35.86
CA GLY A 198 23.76 -15.72 -35.42
C GLY A 198 24.10 -15.20 -34.03
N ARG A 199 23.09 -14.64 -33.33
CA ARG A 199 23.22 -14.12 -31.95
C ARG A 199 23.96 -15.05 -31.00
N ASP A 200 23.62 -16.34 -30.97
CA ASP A 200 24.22 -17.34 -30.08
C ASP A 200 25.72 -17.53 -30.35
N TRP A 201 26.15 -17.44 -31.61
CA TRP A 201 27.57 -17.54 -31.98
C TRP A 201 28.37 -16.30 -31.51
N ILE A 202 27.75 -15.11 -31.55
CA ILE A 202 28.33 -13.88 -30.98
C ILE A 202 28.50 -14.03 -29.46
N VAL A 203 27.47 -14.54 -28.78
CA VAL A 203 27.47 -14.78 -27.33
C VAL A 203 28.53 -15.81 -26.93
N GLU A 204 28.59 -16.95 -27.63
CA GLU A 204 29.59 -18.01 -27.41
C GLU A 204 31.01 -17.46 -27.55
N ARG A 205 31.26 -16.71 -28.63
CA ARG A 205 32.54 -16.07 -28.90
C ARG A 205 32.89 -15.06 -27.81
N ALA A 206 31.97 -14.17 -27.45
CA ALA A 206 32.23 -13.12 -26.46
C ALA A 206 32.39 -13.68 -25.03
N ALA A 207 31.71 -14.77 -24.69
CA ALA A 207 31.95 -15.53 -23.46
C ALA A 207 33.36 -16.14 -23.47
N GLY A 208 33.75 -16.83 -24.54
CA GLY A 208 35.08 -17.43 -24.70
C GLY A 208 36.23 -16.41 -24.72
N GLU A 209 36.03 -15.24 -25.34
CA GLU A 209 37.04 -14.16 -25.39
C GLU A 209 37.20 -13.41 -24.06
N THR A 210 36.22 -13.45 -23.15
CA THR A 210 36.22 -12.62 -21.94
C THR A 210 36.12 -13.39 -20.61
N GLY A 211 35.91 -14.71 -20.65
CA GLY A 211 35.79 -15.58 -19.46
C GLY A 211 34.47 -15.47 -18.71
N HIS A 212 33.49 -14.72 -19.20
CA HIS A 212 32.17 -14.57 -18.56
C HIS A 212 31.23 -15.74 -18.88
N ALA A 213 30.25 -15.98 -18.02
CA ALA A 213 29.20 -16.96 -18.31
C ALA A 213 28.29 -16.47 -19.44
N LYS A 214 27.78 -17.39 -20.28
CA LYS A 214 26.95 -17.07 -21.46
C LYS A 214 25.75 -16.18 -21.10
N SER A 215 25.05 -16.50 -20.01
CA SER A 215 23.92 -15.71 -19.50
C SER A 215 24.29 -14.28 -19.07
N GLN A 216 25.52 -14.04 -18.60
CA GLN A 216 26.01 -12.68 -18.33
C GLN A 216 26.24 -11.90 -19.63
N VAL A 217 26.78 -12.58 -20.66
CA VAL A 217 27.00 -12.00 -21.99
C VAL A 217 25.68 -11.73 -22.71
N GLU A 218 24.68 -12.60 -22.58
CA GLU A 218 23.32 -12.35 -23.08
C GLU A 218 22.67 -11.16 -22.38
N GLY A 219 22.77 -11.07 -21.04
CA GLY A 219 22.23 -9.93 -20.28
C GLY A 219 22.88 -8.58 -20.63
N VAL A 220 24.16 -8.57 -21.03
CA VAL A 220 24.81 -7.37 -21.61
C VAL A 220 24.28 -7.09 -23.01
N LEU A 221 24.10 -8.13 -23.84
CA LEU A 221 23.64 -8.02 -25.22
C LEU A 221 22.19 -7.49 -25.35
N GLU A 222 21.30 -7.75 -24.38
CA GLU A 222 19.93 -7.23 -24.38
C GLU A 222 19.84 -5.69 -24.32
N GLY A 223 20.87 -5.02 -23.80
CA GLY A 223 20.99 -3.55 -23.77
C GLY A 223 22.05 -2.98 -24.71
N PHE A 224 22.65 -3.78 -25.59
CA PHE A 224 23.83 -3.40 -26.38
C PHE A 224 23.47 -2.82 -27.77
N ALA A 225 24.14 -1.74 -28.14
CA ALA A 225 24.06 -1.10 -29.46
C ALA A 225 25.47 -0.89 -30.04
N LEU A 226 25.60 -0.98 -31.36
CA LEU A 226 26.86 -0.85 -32.11
C LEU A 226 27.20 0.63 -32.38
N ASP A 227 27.51 1.36 -31.31
CA ASP A 227 28.04 2.72 -31.36
C ASP A 227 29.59 2.69 -31.18
N PRO A 228 30.37 3.36 -32.06
CA PRO A 228 31.83 3.37 -32.02
C PRO A 228 32.44 3.97 -30.73
N ASP A 229 31.71 4.82 -30.00
CA ASP A 229 32.13 5.39 -28.70
C ASP A 229 31.61 4.56 -27.49
N ALA A 230 30.67 3.63 -27.68
CA ALA A 230 30.01 2.91 -26.58
C ALA A 230 30.70 1.62 -26.12
N ALA A 231 31.56 1.01 -26.94
CA ALA A 231 32.25 -0.25 -26.65
C ALA A 231 33.38 -0.12 -25.60
N THR A 232 33.01 0.34 -24.39
CA THR A 232 33.91 0.74 -23.31
C THR A 232 34.36 -0.44 -22.44
N GLY A 233 33.44 -1.35 -22.08
CA GLY A 233 33.74 -2.54 -21.28
C GLY A 233 34.46 -3.67 -22.04
N GLY A 234 34.49 -4.86 -21.45
CA GLY A 234 35.15 -6.03 -22.02
C GLY A 234 34.24 -6.82 -22.97
N VAL A 235 33.05 -7.16 -22.46
CA VAL A 235 32.03 -7.97 -23.15
C VAL A 235 31.49 -7.22 -24.37
N GLU A 236 31.21 -5.93 -24.24
CA GLU A 236 30.68 -5.04 -25.28
C GLU A 236 31.62 -4.96 -26.50
N ARG A 237 32.94 -5.04 -26.26
CA ARG A 237 33.95 -5.07 -27.34
C ARG A 237 34.02 -6.43 -28.03
N ALA A 238 33.87 -7.52 -27.27
CA ALA A 238 33.83 -8.88 -27.82
C ALA A 238 32.52 -9.13 -28.60
N LEU A 239 31.39 -8.61 -28.11
CA LEU A 239 30.11 -8.55 -28.83
C LEU A 239 30.27 -7.75 -30.14
N ALA A 240 30.86 -6.56 -30.09
CA ALA A 240 31.15 -5.76 -31.28
C ALA A 240 32.03 -6.52 -32.31
N GLY A 241 33.09 -7.18 -31.85
CA GLY A 241 33.95 -8.03 -32.67
C GLY A 241 33.22 -9.25 -33.27
N GLY A 242 32.27 -9.83 -32.54
CA GLY A 242 31.41 -10.90 -33.04
C GLY A 242 30.44 -10.42 -34.13
N TYR A 243 29.84 -9.24 -33.98
CA TYR A 243 29.03 -8.63 -35.05
C TYR A 243 29.88 -8.28 -36.28
N ASP A 244 31.07 -7.70 -36.08
CA ASP A 244 32.02 -7.40 -37.16
C ASP A 244 32.44 -8.68 -37.91
N ALA A 245 32.71 -9.77 -37.21
CA ALA A 245 33.04 -11.07 -37.80
C ALA A 245 31.85 -11.78 -38.49
N ILE A 246 30.60 -11.43 -38.17
CA ILE A 246 29.43 -11.83 -38.96
C ILE A 246 29.31 -10.96 -40.21
N ALA A 247 29.51 -9.65 -40.12
CA ALA A 247 29.45 -8.75 -41.27
C ALA A 247 30.59 -8.98 -42.29
N GLU A 248 31.78 -9.35 -41.81
CA GLU A 248 32.91 -9.82 -42.63
C GLU A 248 32.57 -11.13 -43.35
N ALA A 249 32.11 -12.15 -42.61
CA ALA A 249 31.70 -13.42 -43.21
C ALA A 249 30.51 -13.30 -44.17
N LEU A 250 29.58 -12.37 -43.90
CA LEU A 250 28.49 -11.99 -44.81
C LEU A 250 29.04 -11.38 -46.11
N ALA A 251 29.99 -10.45 -46.00
CA ALA A 251 30.57 -9.78 -47.16
C ALA A 251 31.43 -10.73 -48.01
N ASP A 252 32.18 -11.63 -47.38
CA ASP A 252 32.94 -12.66 -48.06
C ASP A 252 32.03 -13.70 -48.74
N ALA A 253 31.00 -14.19 -48.05
CA ALA A 253 30.04 -15.13 -48.63
C ALA A 253 29.22 -14.52 -49.78
N ILE A 254 28.85 -13.24 -49.70
CA ILE A 254 28.26 -12.55 -50.86
C ILE A 254 29.27 -12.46 -52.01
N ARG A 255 30.55 -12.23 -51.75
CA ARG A 255 31.58 -12.16 -52.82
C ARG A 255 31.85 -13.52 -53.46
N GLU A 256 31.74 -14.62 -52.71
CA GLU A 256 31.99 -15.98 -53.18
C GLU A 256 30.78 -16.57 -53.93
N GLU A 257 29.56 -16.37 -53.43
CA GLU A 257 28.33 -16.91 -54.04
C GLU A 257 27.81 -16.02 -55.21
N ALA A 258 28.07 -14.71 -55.19
CA ALA A 258 27.59 -13.80 -56.25
C ALA A 258 28.51 -13.79 -57.48
N ASP A 259 28.50 -14.90 -58.22
CA ASP A 259 29.29 -15.05 -59.43
C ASP A 259 28.84 -14.04 -60.52
N GLY A 260 29.78 -13.64 -61.38
CA GLY A 260 29.64 -12.45 -62.24
C GLY A 260 28.65 -12.55 -63.41
N SER A 261 27.88 -13.64 -63.50
CA SER A 261 26.93 -13.90 -64.58
C SER A 261 25.50 -13.44 -64.30
N ASP A 262 25.05 -13.51 -63.04
CA ASP A 262 23.62 -13.35 -62.71
C ASP A 262 23.36 -12.05 -61.90
N VAL A 263 24.41 -11.45 -61.34
CA VAL A 263 24.39 -10.07 -60.84
C VAL A 263 24.52 -9.09 -62.02
N ARG A 264 23.74 -8.00 -61.99
CA ARG A 264 23.80 -6.95 -63.01
C ARG A 264 24.78 -5.85 -62.63
N ASP A 265 25.83 -5.70 -63.45
CA ASP A 265 26.79 -4.60 -63.41
C ASP A 265 26.15 -3.23 -63.11
N GLY A 266 26.70 -2.52 -62.12
CA GLY A 266 26.40 -1.12 -61.87
C GLY A 266 25.02 -0.82 -61.27
N ILE A 267 24.27 -1.83 -60.79
CA ILE A 267 23.08 -1.56 -59.97
C ILE A 267 23.50 -1.14 -58.55
N ALA A 268 22.86 -0.09 -58.05
CA ALA A 268 22.97 0.37 -56.66
C ALA A 268 21.89 -0.31 -55.80
N VAL A 269 22.31 -1.35 -55.06
CA VAL A 269 21.47 -2.28 -54.28
C VAL A 269 21.22 -1.73 -52.86
N PRO A 270 19.98 -1.37 -52.48
CA PRO A 270 19.67 -1.02 -51.10
C PRO A 270 19.68 -2.28 -50.21
N VAL A 271 20.12 -2.14 -48.97
CA VAL A 271 20.19 -3.26 -48.00
C VAL A 271 19.23 -3.03 -46.83
N ALA A 272 18.55 -4.09 -46.39
CA ALA A 272 17.76 -4.11 -45.17
C ALA A 272 18.22 -5.24 -44.25
N VAL A 273 18.55 -4.90 -43.00
CA VAL A 273 18.94 -5.84 -41.94
C VAL A 273 17.80 -5.98 -40.94
N ALA A 274 17.48 -7.20 -40.56
CA ALA A 274 16.43 -7.56 -39.62
C ALA A 274 16.75 -8.90 -38.93
N GLY A 275 15.78 -9.47 -38.20
CA GLY A 275 15.94 -10.70 -37.42
C GLY A 275 16.13 -10.45 -35.92
N SER A 276 16.00 -11.51 -35.11
CA SER A 276 16.03 -11.43 -33.64
C SER A 276 17.43 -11.21 -33.03
N GLY A 277 18.47 -11.17 -33.84
CA GLY A 277 19.83 -10.78 -33.46
C GLY A 277 20.31 -9.49 -34.12
N ALA A 278 19.46 -8.76 -34.85
CA ALA A 278 19.83 -7.46 -35.40
C ALA A 278 19.55 -6.34 -34.37
N ILE A 279 20.62 -5.66 -33.94
CA ILE A 279 20.62 -4.58 -32.94
C ILE A 279 20.88 -3.21 -33.58
N GLU A 280 20.58 -2.13 -32.86
CA GLU A 280 20.84 -0.76 -33.31
C GLU A 280 22.33 -0.57 -33.66
N GLY A 281 22.60 0.04 -34.82
CA GLY A 281 23.94 0.32 -35.34
C GLY A 281 24.54 -0.79 -36.23
N VAL A 282 23.94 -1.99 -36.27
CA VAL A 282 24.39 -3.09 -37.13
C VAL A 282 24.36 -2.71 -38.61
N GLU A 283 23.48 -1.79 -39.00
CA GLU A 283 23.35 -1.28 -40.36
C GLU A 283 24.58 -0.50 -40.84
N TYR A 284 25.25 0.26 -39.96
CA TYR A 284 26.47 0.99 -40.32
C TYR A 284 27.66 0.04 -40.46
N LEU A 285 27.74 -0.96 -39.57
CA LEU A 285 28.80 -1.97 -39.56
C LEU A 285 28.69 -2.91 -40.78
N VAL A 286 27.49 -3.41 -41.08
CA VAL A 286 27.21 -4.18 -42.30
C VAL A 286 27.45 -3.33 -43.56
N GLY A 287 27.01 -2.07 -43.56
CA GLY A 287 27.26 -1.15 -44.68
C GLY A 287 28.75 -0.91 -44.95
N GLY A 288 29.53 -0.64 -43.90
CA GLY A 288 30.98 -0.42 -44.01
C GLY A 288 31.75 -1.66 -44.48
N ARG A 289 31.42 -2.84 -43.93
CA ARG A 289 32.04 -4.11 -44.35
C ARG A 289 31.71 -4.47 -45.80
N LEU A 290 30.45 -4.31 -46.23
CA LEU A 290 30.04 -4.65 -47.60
C LEU A 290 30.58 -3.65 -48.65
N ASP A 291 30.62 -2.34 -48.37
CA ASP A 291 31.18 -1.34 -49.29
C ASP A 291 32.69 -1.53 -49.49
N GLY A 292 33.40 -1.93 -48.42
CA GLY A 292 34.81 -2.30 -48.48
C GLY A 292 35.11 -3.64 -49.18
N ALA A 293 34.11 -4.48 -49.43
CA ALA A 293 34.33 -5.87 -49.85
C ALA A 293 34.51 -6.08 -51.37
N ASN A 294 34.51 -5.03 -52.18
CA ASN A 294 34.65 -5.09 -53.65
C ASN A 294 33.67 -6.09 -54.30
N LEU A 295 32.38 -5.93 -53.98
CA LEU A 295 31.28 -6.74 -54.49
C LEU A 295 30.97 -6.41 -55.98
N PRO A 296 30.33 -7.33 -56.74
CA PRO A 296 29.92 -7.09 -58.14
C PRO A 296 28.79 -6.06 -58.29
N PHE A 297 28.25 -5.52 -57.19
CA PHE A 297 27.24 -4.46 -57.18
C PHE A 297 27.62 -3.37 -56.16
N SER A 298 27.17 -2.14 -56.39
CA SER A 298 27.35 -1.04 -55.43
C SER A 298 26.20 -1.03 -54.42
N ILE A 299 26.44 -0.57 -53.19
CA ILE A 299 25.39 -0.50 -52.16
C ILE A 299 24.75 0.89 -52.10
N ARG A 300 23.43 0.90 -51.91
CA ARG A 300 22.59 2.11 -51.88
C ARG A 300 22.05 2.37 -50.47
N GLY A 301 22.96 2.43 -49.51
CA GLY A 301 22.65 2.53 -48.09
C GLY A 301 22.15 1.21 -47.50
N VAL A 302 22.26 1.13 -46.18
CA VAL A 302 21.82 0.03 -45.34
C VAL A 302 20.92 0.62 -44.26
N ARG A 303 19.89 -0.12 -43.85
CA ARG A 303 19.05 0.21 -42.69
C ARG A 303 18.78 -1.02 -41.84
N LEU A 304 18.49 -0.76 -40.57
CA LEU A 304 17.78 -1.68 -39.70
C LEU A 304 16.27 -1.55 -39.98
N ALA A 305 15.50 -2.63 -39.81
CA ALA A 305 14.04 -2.60 -39.84
C ALA A 305 13.47 -2.05 -38.51
N ASP A 306 12.35 -1.31 -38.55
CA ASP A 306 11.77 -0.65 -37.35
C ASP A 306 11.40 -1.63 -36.23
N GLU A 307 11.02 -2.87 -36.60
CA GLU A 307 10.94 -4.02 -35.72
C GLU A 307 11.72 -5.18 -36.35
N PRO A 308 13.00 -5.40 -35.97
CA PRO A 308 13.86 -6.39 -36.62
C PRO A 308 13.33 -7.82 -36.47
N SER A 309 12.89 -8.19 -35.27
CA SER A 309 12.36 -9.52 -34.93
C SER A 309 11.10 -9.90 -35.71
N HIS A 310 10.31 -8.93 -36.15
CA HIS A 310 9.00 -9.13 -36.78
C HIS A 310 9.02 -9.05 -38.31
N SER A 311 10.10 -8.49 -38.89
CA SER A 311 10.22 -8.23 -40.33
C SER A 311 9.96 -9.46 -41.21
N ALA A 312 10.52 -10.62 -40.86
CA ALA A 312 10.36 -11.83 -41.65
C ALA A 312 8.93 -12.41 -41.61
N ALA A 313 8.18 -12.21 -40.52
CA ALA A 313 6.77 -12.61 -40.43
C ALA A 313 5.87 -11.74 -41.33
N ARG A 314 6.08 -10.42 -41.31
CA ARG A 314 5.39 -9.47 -42.20
C ARG A 314 5.72 -9.72 -43.67
N GLY A 315 6.97 -10.01 -43.96
CA GLY A 315 7.45 -10.37 -45.30
C GLY A 315 6.77 -11.62 -45.85
N ALA A 316 6.62 -12.65 -45.01
CA ALA A 316 5.85 -13.84 -45.34
C ALA A 316 4.37 -13.51 -45.57
N LEU A 317 3.72 -12.75 -44.69
CA LEU A 317 2.31 -12.36 -44.88
C LEU A 317 2.09 -11.57 -46.19
N ARG A 318 3.04 -10.71 -46.57
CA ARG A 318 2.98 -9.97 -47.84
C ARG A 318 3.16 -10.89 -49.05
N ALA A 319 4.06 -11.88 -48.98
CA ALA A 319 4.19 -12.89 -50.02
C ALA A 319 2.91 -13.75 -50.17
N ALA A 320 2.25 -14.09 -49.05
CA ALA A 320 0.97 -14.80 -49.03
C ALA A 320 -0.19 -13.94 -49.56
N ALA A 321 -0.09 -12.61 -49.49
CA ALA A 321 -1.04 -11.69 -50.10
C ALA A 321 -0.80 -11.56 -51.62
N ASP A 322 0.46 -11.39 -52.03
CA ASP A 322 0.90 -11.15 -53.41
C ASP A 322 0.93 -12.42 -54.29
N ASP A 323 0.61 -13.61 -53.73
CA ASP A 323 0.50 -14.90 -54.44
C ASP A 323 1.85 -15.40 -55.02
N VAL A 324 2.90 -15.33 -54.20
CA VAL A 324 4.29 -15.58 -54.61
C VAL A 324 4.60 -17.08 -54.67
N ASP A 325 5.00 -17.56 -55.85
CA ASP A 325 5.49 -18.94 -56.07
C ASP A 325 6.61 -19.32 -55.08
N GLY A 326 6.60 -20.56 -54.62
CA GLY A 326 7.56 -21.08 -53.64
C GLY A 326 9.02 -21.03 -54.14
N TYR A 327 9.95 -20.70 -53.25
CA TYR A 327 11.37 -20.59 -53.59
C TYR A 327 12.05 -21.96 -53.78
N GLU A 328 11.86 -22.56 -54.96
CA GLU A 328 12.76 -23.59 -55.47
C GLU A 328 14.15 -22.98 -55.67
N ALA A 329 15.18 -23.62 -55.12
CA ALA A 329 16.50 -23.00 -54.97
C ALA A 329 17.14 -22.65 -56.33
N VAL A 330 17.60 -21.40 -56.46
CA VAL A 330 18.46 -20.99 -57.58
C VAL A 330 19.79 -21.73 -57.47
N VAL A 331 19.95 -22.80 -58.25
CA VAL A 331 21.17 -23.60 -58.28
C VAL A 331 22.22 -22.88 -59.11
N TRP A 332 23.08 -22.11 -58.44
CA TRP A 332 24.36 -21.68 -59.02
C TRP A 332 25.20 -22.93 -59.33
N SER A 333 25.81 -22.95 -60.52
CA SER A 333 26.23 -24.22 -61.12
C SER A 333 27.56 -24.74 -60.55
N ALA A 334 27.50 -25.84 -59.78
CA ALA A 334 28.66 -26.64 -59.44
C ALA A 334 29.31 -27.23 -60.70
N SER A 335 30.33 -26.55 -61.22
CA SER A 335 30.90 -26.84 -62.54
C SER A 335 31.82 -28.06 -62.56
N SER A 336 31.59 -28.94 -63.53
CA SER A 336 32.60 -29.80 -64.16
C SER A 336 33.27 -30.90 -63.31
N LEU A 337 32.50 -31.92 -62.92
CA LEU A 337 33.02 -33.30 -62.82
C LEU A 337 32.11 -34.29 -63.58
N GLU A 338 32.18 -34.26 -64.91
CA GLU A 338 31.53 -35.30 -65.72
C GLU A 338 32.26 -36.64 -65.57
N THR A 339 31.66 -37.57 -64.82
CA THR A 339 31.97 -39.00 -64.93
C THR A 339 31.50 -39.50 -66.30
N GLY A 340 32.44 -39.87 -67.16
CA GLY A 340 32.15 -40.34 -68.51
C GLY A 340 31.26 -41.60 -68.51
N PRO A 341 30.30 -41.72 -69.45
CA PRO A 341 29.30 -42.78 -69.42
C PRO A 341 29.89 -44.16 -69.74
N ASP A 342 29.48 -45.17 -68.96
CA ASP A 342 29.81 -46.57 -69.18
C ASP A 342 29.29 -47.09 -70.53
N ARG A 343 30.02 -48.07 -71.08
CA ARG A 343 29.61 -48.80 -72.29
C ARG A 343 29.01 -50.14 -71.92
N ASP A 344 27.68 -50.20 -71.87
CA ASP A 344 26.95 -51.45 -72.02
C ASP A 344 25.82 -51.26 -73.05
N ASP A 345 25.93 -51.93 -74.20
CA ASP A 345 24.85 -52.05 -75.16
C ASP A 345 24.89 -53.45 -75.80
N ALA A 346 23.73 -54.11 -75.87
CA ALA A 346 23.66 -55.57 -75.81
C ALA A 346 23.62 -56.25 -77.19
N ALA A 347 24.66 -57.01 -77.52
CA ALA A 347 24.67 -57.89 -78.69
C ALA A 347 23.75 -59.11 -78.48
N THR A 348 22.70 -59.25 -79.29
CA THR A 348 21.77 -60.38 -79.24
C THR A 348 21.65 -61.17 -80.56
N ASP A 349 21.61 -62.49 -80.39
CA ASP A 349 21.07 -63.54 -81.27
C ASP A 349 21.69 -63.82 -82.67
N GLY A 350 22.43 -64.94 -82.75
CA GLY A 350 21.87 -66.10 -83.45
C GLY A 350 22.21 -66.35 -84.93
N ASN A 351 23.27 -67.14 -85.21
CA ASN A 351 23.19 -68.19 -86.24
C ASN A 351 24.24 -69.32 -86.05
N VAL A 352 23.79 -70.58 -86.08
CA VAL A 352 24.56 -71.84 -85.99
C VAL A 352 23.69 -72.89 -86.72
N PRO A 353 24.18 -73.71 -87.69
CA PRO A 353 25.21 -74.75 -87.42
C PRO A 353 26.09 -75.22 -88.60
N ALA A 354 27.18 -75.96 -88.32
CA ALA A 354 27.26 -77.43 -88.57
C ALA A 354 28.65 -78.07 -88.35
N ARG A 355 28.72 -78.93 -87.32
CA ARG A 355 29.39 -80.25 -87.22
C ARG A 355 30.84 -80.47 -87.73
N ASP A 356 31.70 -80.77 -86.77
CA ASP A 356 32.32 -82.09 -86.54
C ASP A 356 32.74 -82.96 -87.74
N ALA A 357 34.05 -83.18 -87.87
CA ALA A 357 34.65 -84.52 -87.81
C ALA A 357 36.17 -84.43 -87.57
N ASP A 358 36.65 -85.10 -86.52
CA ASP A 358 38.06 -85.37 -86.24
C ASP A 358 38.35 -86.86 -86.52
N ASP A 359 39.52 -87.20 -87.06
CA ASP A 359 40.47 -88.23 -86.58
C ASP A 359 41.64 -88.40 -87.59
N SER A 360 42.69 -89.15 -87.21
CA SER A 360 44.04 -89.09 -87.79
C SER A 360 44.58 -90.40 -88.41
N GLU A 361 45.85 -90.33 -88.85
CA GLU A 361 46.87 -91.41 -88.99
C GLU A 361 47.29 -91.88 -90.41
N ARG A 362 48.40 -92.64 -90.47
CA ARG A 362 49.38 -92.69 -91.61
C ARG A 362 49.80 -94.14 -91.96
N ALA A 363 50.31 -94.38 -93.19
CA ALA A 363 51.64 -94.98 -93.51
C ALA A 363 51.74 -95.85 -94.81
N THR A 364 52.90 -95.72 -95.52
CA THR A 364 53.67 -96.72 -96.35
C THR A 364 52.97 -97.56 -97.47
N LEU A 365 53.39 -97.63 -98.76
CA LEU A 365 54.68 -98.03 -99.42
C LEU A 365 54.97 -99.57 -99.43
N SER A 366 55.48 -100.25 -100.49
CA SER A 366 55.72 -99.92 -101.94
C SER A 366 56.28 -101.12 -102.78
N PHE A 367 56.15 -101.06 -104.14
CA PHE A 367 56.87 -101.83 -105.21
C PHE A 367 56.49 -103.31 -105.56
N ASP A 368 56.93 -103.76 -106.76
CA ASP A 368 56.47 -104.92 -107.58
C ASP A 368 57.60 -105.51 -108.49
N GLU A 369 57.59 -106.81 -108.88
CA GLU A 369 58.05 -107.44 -110.19
C GLU A 369 57.88 -109.01 -110.24
N GLY A 370 58.16 -109.74 -111.36
CA GLY A 370 57.86 -111.21 -111.57
C GLY A 370 58.88 -112.12 -112.37
N ARG A 371 58.59 -113.44 -112.68
CA ARG A 371 59.50 -114.38 -113.45
C ARG A 371 58.97 -115.78 -114.01
N LEU A 372 59.87 -116.62 -114.61
CA LEU A 372 59.76 -117.88 -115.47
C LEU A 372 60.06 -119.25 -114.73
N ALA A 373 60.25 -120.51 -115.24
CA ALA A 373 60.43 -121.29 -116.53
C ALA A 373 59.97 -122.81 -116.32
N ASP A 374 60.32 -124.00 -116.92
CA ASP A 374 61.16 -124.67 -117.99
C ASP A 374 60.67 -126.19 -118.16
N GLY A 375 61.15 -127.27 -118.87
CA GLY A 375 62.19 -127.62 -119.89
C GLY A 375 62.48 -129.18 -120.13
N THR A 376 62.93 -129.61 -121.35
CA THR A 376 63.86 -130.77 -121.73
C THR A 376 63.52 -132.33 -121.92
N ASN A 377 63.94 -132.92 -123.09
CA ASN A 377 64.80 -134.14 -123.44
C ASN A 377 64.48 -135.70 -123.27
N GLY A 378 65.08 -136.60 -124.14
CA GLY A 378 65.16 -138.13 -124.14
C GLY A 378 65.35 -138.79 -125.57
N GLY A 379 65.72 -140.08 -125.92
CA GLY A 379 66.21 -141.40 -125.36
C GLY A 379 65.42 -142.66 -125.87
N GLY A 380 65.82 -143.93 -126.22
CA GLY A 380 67.02 -144.85 -126.40
C GLY A 380 66.54 -146.38 -126.35
N ASP A 381 67.12 -147.57 -126.71
CA ASP A 381 68.28 -148.25 -127.43
C ASP A 381 67.92 -149.82 -127.57
N ASP A 382 68.58 -150.95 -128.02
CA ASP A 382 69.87 -151.49 -128.62
C ASP A 382 69.73 -153.04 -129.10
N ASP A 383 70.81 -153.77 -129.50
CA ASP A 383 71.09 -155.28 -129.57
C ASP A 383 70.66 -156.26 -130.75
N LEU A 384 71.29 -157.45 -131.06
CA LEU A 384 72.69 -157.78 -131.48
C LEU A 384 72.94 -159.18 -132.18
N ALA A 385 73.79 -159.18 -133.23
CA ALA A 385 74.79 -160.19 -133.73
C ALA A 385 74.69 -161.75 -133.62
N ASN A 386 73.54 -162.42 -133.48
CA ASN A 386 73.48 -163.88 -133.81
C ASN A 386 72.30 -164.32 -134.70
N ALA A 387 71.46 -163.39 -135.13
CA ALA A 387 70.52 -163.55 -136.25
C ALA A 387 71.25 -163.44 -137.61
N ALA A 388 72.44 -164.03 -137.74
CA ALA A 388 73.46 -163.57 -138.70
C ALA A 388 73.30 -164.09 -140.15
N ILE A 389 72.27 -164.91 -140.43
CA ILE A 389 71.85 -165.26 -141.79
C ILE A 389 70.56 -164.53 -142.15
N ASP A 390 69.74 -164.21 -141.15
CA ASP A 390 68.70 -163.18 -141.25
C ASP A 390 69.36 -161.83 -141.59
N GLN A 391 70.55 -161.50 -141.05
CA GLN A 391 71.44 -160.40 -141.50
C GLN A 391 71.95 -160.48 -142.96
N LEU A 392 71.41 -161.35 -143.81
CA LEU A 392 71.52 -161.31 -145.27
C LEU A 392 70.17 -161.20 -146.00
N PHE A 393 69.06 -161.53 -145.35
CA PHE A 393 67.69 -161.29 -145.82
C PHE A 393 67.08 -160.01 -145.23
N ASP A 394 67.24 -159.75 -143.93
CA ASP A 394 67.12 -158.42 -143.33
C ASP A 394 68.04 -157.45 -144.06
N ARG A 395 69.30 -157.80 -144.36
CA ARG A 395 70.19 -156.90 -145.16
C ARG A 395 69.78 -156.76 -146.64
N LEU A 396 68.65 -157.34 -147.04
CA LEU A 396 67.95 -157.03 -148.29
C LEU A 396 66.60 -156.33 -148.03
N ALA A 397 65.80 -156.78 -147.05
CA ALA A 397 64.57 -156.12 -146.60
C ALA A 397 64.86 -154.73 -146.04
N THR A 398 65.73 -154.61 -145.03
CA THR A 398 66.32 -153.36 -144.54
C THR A 398 67.09 -152.60 -145.61
N ARG A 399 67.43 -153.18 -146.78
CA ARG A 399 67.94 -152.40 -147.92
C ARG A 399 66.85 -151.85 -148.83
N ASP A 400 65.69 -152.48 -148.88
CA ASP A 400 64.49 -151.88 -149.46
C ASP A 400 63.90 -150.85 -148.47
N ASP A 401 63.87 -151.12 -147.16
CA ASP A 401 63.51 -150.16 -146.11
C ASP A 401 64.51 -148.99 -146.02
N GLU A 402 65.83 -149.21 -146.16
CA GLU A 402 66.82 -148.13 -146.29
C GLU A 402 66.62 -147.34 -147.59
N ILE A 403 66.12 -147.95 -148.67
CA ILE A 403 65.83 -147.24 -149.94
C ILE A 403 64.51 -146.46 -149.83
N GLU A 404 63.51 -146.95 -149.11
CA GLU A 404 62.28 -146.23 -148.80
C GLU A 404 62.57 -145.08 -147.82
N THR A 405 63.33 -145.33 -146.74
CA THR A 405 63.80 -144.30 -145.79
C THR A 405 64.69 -143.26 -146.46
N VAL A 406 65.60 -143.65 -147.37
CA VAL A 406 66.39 -142.70 -148.16
C VAL A 406 65.53 -141.99 -149.19
N GLY A 407 64.45 -142.61 -149.68
CA GLY A 407 63.40 -141.95 -150.46
C GLY A 407 62.75 -140.83 -149.66
N GLU A 408 62.19 -141.14 -148.48
CA GLU A 408 61.62 -140.17 -147.55
C GLU A 408 62.64 -139.09 -147.13
N THR A 409 63.89 -139.46 -146.87
CA THR A 409 64.96 -138.52 -146.51
C THR A 409 65.33 -137.61 -147.69
N VAL A 410 65.26 -138.09 -148.93
CA VAL A 410 65.52 -137.29 -150.13
C VAL A 410 64.31 -136.40 -150.47
N GLU A 411 63.07 -136.82 -150.20
CA GLU A 411 61.90 -135.94 -150.33
C GLU A 411 61.88 -134.89 -149.20
N ALA A 412 62.23 -135.25 -147.97
CA ALA A 412 62.42 -134.31 -146.86
C ALA A 412 63.53 -133.30 -147.16
N LEU A 413 64.72 -133.75 -147.59
CA LEU A 413 65.81 -132.84 -148.02
C LEU A 413 65.43 -132.00 -149.25
N ARG A 414 64.47 -132.42 -150.06
CA ARG A 414 63.95 -131.60 -151.18
C ARG A 414 63.02 -130.52 -150.66
N ALA A 415 62.13 -130.83 -149.73
CA ALA A 415 61.26 -129.86 -149.05
C ALA A 415 62.07 -128.86 -148.20
N ASP A 416 63.10 -129.32 -147.47
CA ASP A 416 64.01 -128.46 -146.72
C ASP A 416 64.82 -127.53 -147.63
N LEU A 417 65.19 -127.99 -148.84
CA LEU A 417 65.90 -127.17 -149.81
C LEU A 417 64.98 -126.15 -150.50
N GLU A 418 63.75 -126.53 -150.84
CA GLU A 418 62.71 -125.63 -151.36
C GLU A 418 62.34 -124.55 -150.32
N ALA A 419 62.22 -124.94 -149.05
CA ALA A 419 62.05 -124.02 -147.91
C ALA A 419 63.28 -123.14 -147.63
N LEU A 420 64.49 -123.57 -148.02
CA LEU A 420 65.71 -122.75 -147.94
C LEU A 420 65.85 -121.79 -149.12
N GLU A 421 65.37 -122.13 -150.32
CA GLU A 421 65.29 -121.18 -151.43
C GLU A 421 64.23 -120.09 -151.16
N ASP A 422 63.04 -120.46 -150.69
CA ASP A 422 62.02 -119.48 -150.24
C ASP A 422 62.56 -118.56 -149.11
N ARG A 423 63.37 -119.12 -148.20
CA ARG A 423 64.02 -118.35 -147.11
C ARG A 423 65.26 -117.56 -147.54
N ALA A 424 65.79 -117.80 -148.74
CA ALA A 424 66.86 -117.00 -149.35
C ALA A 424 66.32 -115.82 -150.20
N ALA A 425 65.00 -115.75 -150.43
CA ALA A 425 64.37 -114.87 -151.41
C ALA A 425 63.70 -113.60 -150.84
N THR A 426 64.14 -113.08 -149.70
CA THR A 426 63.64 -111.79 -149.13
C THR A 426 64.76 -110.76 -148.97
N ALA A 427 64.99 -109.94 -149.99
CA ALA A 427 66.03 -108.90 -150.00
C ALA A 427 65.66 -107.60 -149.26
N SER A 428 64.38 -107.41 -148.89
CA SER A 428 63.87 -106.15 -148.31
C SER A 428 64.52 -105.77 -146.98
N ALA A 429 64.76 -106.76 -146.11
CA ALA A 429 65.33 -106.55 -144.77
C ALA A 429 66.80 -106.09 -144.75
N LEU A 430 67.37 -105.79 -145.92
CA LEU A 430 68.71 -105.21 -146.10
C LEU A 430 68.61 -103.78 -146.66
N GLU A 431 67.61 -103.47 -147.50
CA GLU A 431 67.27 -102.07 -147.87
C GLU A 431 66.76 -101.28 -146.66
N ASP A 432 65.89 -101.90 -145.82
CA ASP A 432 65.38 -101.28 -144.59
C ASP A 432 66.52 -100.81 -143.67
N LEU A 433 67.54 -101.66 -143.48
CA LEU A 433 68.68 -101.41 -142.60
C LEU A 433 69.69 -100.39 -143.18
N GLU A 434 69.74 -100.23 -144.50
CA GLU A 434 70.56 -99.20 -145.16
C GLU A 434 69.90 -97.81 -144.99
N SER A 435 68.56 -97.73 -145.10
CA SER A 435 67.79 -96.51 -144.85
C SER A 435 67.86 -96.03 -143.39
N ASP A 436 67.83 -96.95 -142.41
CA ASP A 436 67.99 -96.62 -140.99
C ASP A 436 69.39 -96.03 -140.71
N LEU A 437 70.42 -96.50 -141.42
CA LEU A 437 71.82 -96.07 -141.24
C LEU A 437 72.08 -94.69 -141.88
N GLU A 438 71.51 -94.43 -143.05
CA GLU A 438 71.56 -93.10 -143.68
C GLU A 438 70.86 -92.05 -142.79
N THR A 439 69.68 -92.38 -142.25
CA THR A 439 68.96 -91.50 -141.28
C THR A 439 69.81 -91.20 -140.04
N LEU A 440 70.46 -92.21 -139.45
CA LEU A 440 71.33 -92.03 -138.28
C LEU A 440 72.61 -91.20 -138.59
N SER A 441 73.00 -91.10 -139.87
CA SER A 441 74.12 -90.26 -140.30
C SER A 441 73.72 -88.79 -140.36
N ASP A 442 72.51 -88.49 -140.85
CA ASP A 442 71.97 -87.13 -140.89
C ASP A 442 71.66 -86.62 -139.46
N ASP A 443 71.03 -87.44 -138.62
CA ASP A 443 70.79 -87.14 -137.19
C ASP A 443 72.11 -86.79 -136.43
N LEU A 444 73.23 -87.44 -136.79
CA LEU A 444 74.53 -87.18 -136.18
C LEU A 444 75.14 -85.85 -136.67
N ALA A 445 74.94 -85.51 -137.94
CA ALA A 445 75.43 -84.25 -138.51
C ALA A 445 74.68 -83.04 -137.95
N ASP A 446 73.34 -83.13 -137.85
CA ASP A 446 72.50 -82.11 -137.21
C ASP A 446 72.91 -81.88 -135.73
N LEU A 447 73.28 -82.96 -135.02
CA LEU A 447 73.74 -82.88 -133.63
C LEU A 447 75.16 -82.28 -133.50
N GLU A 448 76.04 -82.49 -134.49
CA GLU A 448 77.39 -81.90 -134.53
C GLU A 448 77.32 -80.39 -134.86
N GLU A 449 76.48 -79.97 -135.80
CA GLU A 449 76.19 -78.54 -136.06
C GLU A 449 75.53 -77.86 -134.84
N ALA A 450 74.59 -78.52 -134.18
CA ALA A 450 74.00 -78.03 -132.93
C ALA A 450 75.05 -77.90 -131.81
N SER A 451 76.07 -78.77 -131.76
CA SER A 451 77.16 -78.67 -130.78
C SER A 451 78.10 -77.49 -131.06
N GLU A 452 78.40 -77.18 -132.32
CA GLU A 452 79.21 -75.99 -132.65
C GLU A 452 78.45 -74.69 -132.38
N ALA A 453 77.12 -74.67 -132.55
CA ALA A 453 76.27 -73.53 -132.23
C ALA A 453 76.23 -73.15 -130.74
N PHE A 454 76.60 -74.06 -129.82
CA PHE A 454 76.76 -73.79 -128.39
C PHE A 454 78.23 -73.60 -127.95
N ALA A 455 79.20 -73.62 -128.89
CA ALA A 455 80.63 -73.59 -128.58
C ALA A 455 81.30 -72.19 -128.76
N THR A 456 80.52 -71.13 -129.03
CA THR A 456 81.02 -69.75 -129.13
C THR A 456 81.22 -69.12 -127.75
N GLY A 457 82.48 -68.92 -127.35
CA GLY A 457 82.85 -68.36 -126.04
C GLY A 457 82.43 -66.90 -125.77
N GLU A 458 81.80 -66.21 -126.74
CA GLU A 458 81.25 -64.85 -126.55
C GLU A 458 80.08 -64.82 -125.56
N ASP A 459 79.16 -65.78 -125.62
CA ASP A 459 77.98 -65.82 -124.73
C ASP A 459 78.34 -66.09 -123.26
N LEU A 460 79.37 -66.91 -123.03
CA LEU A 460 79.88 -67.18 -121.68
C LEU A 460 80.55 -65.93 -121.08
N ALA A 461 81.36 -65.21 -121.89
CA ALA A 461 82.01 -63.97 -121.48
C ALA A 461 81.00 -62.83 -121.24
N ALA A 462 79.90 -62.79 -121.99
CA ALA A 462 78.81 -61.85 -121.78
C ALA A 462 78.10 -62.09 -120.43
N LEU A 463 77.87 -63.36 -120.06
CA LEU A 463 77.28 -63.73 -118.78
C LEU A 463 78.22 -63.41 -117.60
N GLU A 464 79.51 -63.72 -117.73
CA GLU A 464 80.53 -63.40 -116.71
C GLU A 464 80.64 -61.89 -116.49
N GLY A 465 80.68 -61.09 -117.56
CA GLY A 465 80.72 -59.64 -117.49
C GLY A 465 79.47 -59.00 -116.85
N ALA A 466 78.28 -59.54 -117.12
CA ALA A 466 77.05 -59.08 -116.47
C ALA A 466 77.05 -59.35 -114.96
N LEU A 467 77.44 -60.57 -114.55
CA LEU A 467 77.43 -60.98 -113.13
C LEU A 467 78.50 -60.25 -112.32
N VAL A 468 79.64 -59.89 -112.92
CA VAL A 468 80.62 -58.97 -112.31
C VAL A 468 80.02 -57.57 -112.16
N SER A 469 79.39 -57.01 -113.20
CA SER A 469 78.81 -55.66 -113.15
C SER A 469 77.69 -55.53 -112.10
N ASP A 470 76.86 -56.56 -111.93
CA ASP A 470 75.81 -56.58 -110.89
C ASP A 470 76.42 -56.66 -109.48
N LEU A 471 77.53 -57.38 -109.31
CA LEU A 471 78.23 -57.49 -108.04
C LEU A 471 79.00 -56.21 -107.68
N GLU A 472 79.64 -55.55 -108.64
CA GLU A 472 80.26 -54.24 -108.46
C GLU A 472 79.22 -53.19 -108.03
N ALA A 473 78.07 -53.12 -108.72
CA ALA A 473 76.97 -52.23 -108.34
C ALA A 473 76.38 -52.53 -106.94
N ALA A 474 76.37 -53.80 -106.52
CA ALA A 474 75.95 -54.19 -105.17
C ALA A 474 76.98 -53.81 -104.10
N VAL A 475 78.28 -53.80 -104.42
CA VAL A 475 79.34 -53.30 -103.54
C VAL A 475 79.28 -51.79 -103.42
N ASP A 476 79.16 -51.05 -104.52
CA ASP A 476 78.98 -49.58 -104.51
C ASP A 476 77.78 -49.16 -103.64
N ALA A 477 76.66 -49.88 -103.75
CA ALA A 477 75.47 -49.65 -102.92
C ALA A 477 75.70 -49.97 -101.43
N LEU A 478 76.48 -51.00 -101.12
CA LEU A 478 76.84 -51.38 -99.75
C LEU A 478 77.80 -50.34 -99.14
N GLU A 479 78.82 -49.89 -99.86
CA GLU A 479 79.73 -48.82 -99.43
C GLU A 479 78.97 -47.51 -99.18
N GLY A 480 78.02 -47.15 -100.05
CA GLY A 480 77.12 -46.02 -99.83
C GLY A 480 76.25 -46.15 -98.57
N SER A 481 75.80 -47.38 -98.24
CA SER A 481 75.03 -47.63 -97.00
C SER A 481 75.90 -47.59 -95.74
N VAL A 482 77.18 -48.00 -95.82
CA VAL A 482 78.12 -47.91 -94.70
C VAL A 482 78.46 -46.45 -94.43
N ALA A 483 78.74 -45.65 -95.47
CA ALA A 483 78.99 -44.21 -95.32
C ALA A 483 77.82 -43.47 -94.65
N ALA A 484 76.57 -43.81 -95.01
CA ALA A 484 75.40 -43.24 -94.36
C ALA A 484 75.28 -43.63 -92.86
N VAL A 485 75.71 -44.84 -92.48
CA VAL A 485 75.74 -45.27 -91.06
C VAL A 485 76.88 -44.60 -90.28
N ASP A 486 78.03 -44.33 -90.90
CA ASP A 486 79.09 -43.53 -90.29
C ASP A 486 78.66 -42.06 -90.10
N ASP A 487 77.94 -41.46 -91.07
CA ASP A 487 77.35 -40.12 -90.95
C ASP A 487 76.27 -40.07 -89.83
N ASP A 488 75.36 -41.04 -89.78
CA ASP A 488 74.34 -41.17 -88.71
C ASP A 488 75.00 -41.38 -87.32
N LEU A 489 76.10 -42.13 -87.24
CA LEU A 489 76.85 -42.34 -86.01
C LEU A 489 77.53 -41.04 -85.53
N ALA A 490 78.14 -40.27 -86.43
CA ALA A 490 78.73 -38.98 -86.10
C ALA A 490 77.69 -37.97 -85.61
N ALA A 491 76.50 -37.94 -86.22
CA ALA A 491 75.38 -37.15 -85.75
C ALA A 491 74.89 -37.61 -84.35
N LEU A 492 74.87 -38.92 -84.10
CA LEU A 492 74.53 -39.46 -82.78
C LEU A 492 75.56 -39.04 -81.71
N GLU A 493 76.86 -39.09 -82.00
CA GLU A 493 77.92 -38.62 -81.09
C GLU A 493 77.79 -37.12 -80.77
N GLU A 494 77.40 -36.28 -81.74
CA GLU A 494 77.09 -34.86 -81.51
C GLU A 494 75.87 -34.70 -80.58
N THR A 495 74.78 -35.43 -80.81
CA THR A 495 73.60 -35.36 -79.92
C THR A 495 73.87 -35.87 -78.50
N VAL A 496 74.68 -36.92 -78.34
CA VAL A 496 75.09 -37.43 -77.02
C VAL A 496 75.93 -36.38 -76.29
N SER A 497 76.84 -35.70 -77.00
CA SER A 497 77.64 -34.62 -76.42
C SER A 497 76.79 -33.43 -75.96
N ALA A 498 75.78 -33.04 -76.76
CA ALA A 498 74.85 -31.98 -76.39
C ALA A 498 73.92 -32.38 -75.22
N VAL A 499 73.58 -33.67 -75.08
CA VAL A 499 72.85 -34.20 -73.92
C VAL A 499 73.73 -34.19 -72.66
N ASP A 500 75.00 -34.55 -72.75
CA ASP A 500 75.95 -34.51 -71.62
C ASP A 500 76.13 -33.08 -71.07
N GLU A 501 76.32 -32.09 -71.96
CA GLU A 501 76.39 -30.67 -71.61
C GLU A 501 75.06 -30.15 -71.00
N SER A 502 73.92 -30.62 -71.52
CA SER A 502 72.59 -30.32 -70.96
C SER A 502 72.40 -30.93 -69.57
N VAL A 503 72.85 -32.17 -69.35
CA VAL A 503 72.80 -32.84 -68.04
C VAL A 503 73.68 -32.10 -67.03
N SER A 504 74.91 -31.74 -67.39
CA SER A 504 75.79 -30.93 -66.53
C SER A 504 75.15 -29.60 -66.12
N THR A 505 74.44 -28.94 -67.06
CA THR A 505 73.72 -27.69 -66.79
C THR A 505 72.54 -27.90 -65.82
N VAL A 506 71.83 -29.02 -65.95
CA VAL A 506 70.74 -29.40 -65.04
C VAL A 506 71.27 -29.80 -63.66
N GLU A 507 72.42 -30.47 -63.57
CA GLU A 507 73.04 -30.80 -62.27
C GLU A 507 73.54 -29.57 -61.51
N GLU A 508 74.12 -28.58 -62.22
CA GLU A 508 74.57 -27.31 -61.63
C GLU A 508 73.37 -26.45 -61.15
N THR A 509 72.39 -26.20 -62.03
CA THR A 509 71.18 -25.44 -61.65
C THR A 509 70.37 -26.11 -60.54
N ALA A 510 70.23 -27.45 -60.56
CA ALA A 510 69.58 -28.18 -59.48
C ALA A 510 70.43 -28.24 -58.20
N ALA A 511 71.71 -27.87 -58.21
CA ALA A 511 72.50 -27.69 -56.99
C ALA A 511 72.25 -26.29 -56.39
N ASP A 512 72.29 -25.24 -57.22
CA ASP A 512 71.98 -23.86 -56.82
C ASP A 512 70.57 -23.73 -56.22
N GLU A 513 69.55 -24.35 -56.85
CA GLU A 513 68.18 -24.38 -56.31
C GLU A 513 68.11 -25.09 -54.94
N ARG A 514 68.91 -26.13 -54.72
CA ARG A 514 68.96 -26.85 -53.43
C ARG A 514 69.66 -26.04 -52.35
N GLU A 515 70.69 -25.27 -52.67
CA GLU A 515 71.33 -24.34 -51.71
C GLU A 515 70.39 -23.17 -51.37
N SER A 516 69.70 -22.59 -52.36
CA SER A 516 68.70 -21.54 -52.16
C SER A 516 67.51 -22.02 -51.32
N LEU A 517 67.03 -23.24 -51.54
CA LEU A 517 65.96 -23.83 -50.74
C LEU A 517 66.41 -24.15 -49.31
N ALA A 518 67.65 -24.62 -49.12
CA ALA A 518 68.19 -24.86 -47.78
C ALA A 518 68.26 -23.56 -46.96
N SER A 519 68.78 -22.47 -47.54
CA SER A 519 68.78 -21.15 -46.87
C SER A 519 67.36 -20.66 -46.56
N SER A 520 66.39 -20.89 -47.47
CA SER A 520 65.00 -20.49 -47.27
C SER A 520 64.28 -21.31 -46.20
N ILE A 521 64.77 -22.53 -45.89
CA ILE A 521 64.29 -23.36 -44.79
C ILE A 521 64.92 -22.89 -43.47
N GLU A 522 66.22 -22.59 -43.45
CA GLU A 522 66.93 -22.05 -42.27
C GLU A 522 66.30 -20.71 -41.82
N ASP A 523 66.06 -19.78 -42.76
CA ASP A 523 65.32 -18.51 -42.51
C ASP A 523 63.89 -18.75 -41.96
N ALA A 524 63.24 -19.86 -42.33
CA ALA A 524 61.89 -20.20 -41.88
C ALA A 524 61.89 -20.91 -40.51
N GLU A 525 62.90 -21.72 -40.20
CA GLU A 525 63.10 -22.33 -38.88
C GLU A 525 63.40 -21.24 -37.82
N ASP A 526 64.29 -20.29 -38.13
CA ASP A 526 64.55 -19.09 -37.29
C ASP A 526 63.27 -18.26 -37.06
N ALA A 527 62.45 -18.07 -38.10
CA ALA A 527 61.19 -17.35 -38.00
C ALA A 527 60.12 -18.09 -37.17
N ILE A 528 60.14 -19.42 -37.16
CA ILE A 528 59.24 -20.25 -36.34
C ILE A 528 59.69 -20.22 -34.87
N GLU A 529 60.99 -20.32 -34.56
CA GLU A 529 61.48 -20.21 -33.18
C GLU A 529 61.17 -18.82 -32.58
N ALA A 530 61.32 -17.74 -33.37
CA ALA A 530 60.92 -16.39 -32.96
C ALA A 530 59.40 -16.21 -32.75
N LEU A 531 58.56 -17.00 -33.42
CA LEU A 531 57.11 -17.01 -33.21
C LEU A 531 56.72 -17.83 -31.96
N ASP A 532 57.43 -18.91 -31.63
CA ASP A 532 57.21 -19.73 -30.42
C ASP A 532 57.60 -18.96 -29.13
N ASP A 533 58.74 -18.25 -29.17
CA ASP A 533 59.15 -17.30 -28.13
C ASP A 533 58.09 -16.18 -27.95
N GLY A 534 57.54 -15.69 -29.07
CA GLY A 534 56.47 -14.70 -29.09
C GLY A 534 55.15 -15.21 -28.49
N LEU A 535 54.75 -16.44 -28.84
CA LEU A 535 53.56 -17.11 -28.31
C LEU A 535 53.69 -17.32 -26.79
N SER A 536 54.82 -17.86 -26.33
CA SER A 536 55.14 -18.06 -24.91
C SER A 536 55.08 -16.76 -24.10
N ALA A 537 55.53 -15.64 -24.69
CA ALA A 537 55.41 -14.32 -24.08
C ALA A 537 53.96 -13.81 -24.02
N VAL A 538 53.11 -14.13 -25.01
CA VAL A 538 51.69 -13.80 -25.01
C VAL A 538 50.91 -14.64 -23.99
N GLU A 539 51.16 -15.96 -23.88
CA GLU A 539 50.56 -16.80 -22.83
C GLU A 539 50.90 -16.31 -21.41
N THR A 540 52.16 -15.89 -21.22
CA THR A 540 52.61 -15.28 -19.95
C THR A 540 51.90 -13.95 -19.67
N GLN A 541 51.57 -13.16 -20.70
CA GLN A 541 50.77 -11.94 -20.55
C GLN A 541 49.28 -12.25 -20.30
N GLY A 542 48.72 -13.26 -20.96
CA GLY A 542 47.33 -13.71 -20.78
C GLY A 542 47.06 -14.13 -19.33
N SER A 543 47.82 -15.09 -18.82
CA SER A 543 47.75 -15.51 -17.40
C SER A 543 47.98 -14.36 -16.40
N THR A 544 48.89 -13.42 -16.73
CA THR A 544 49.12 -12.21 -15.92
C THR A 544 47.95 -11.21 -15.96
N LEU A 545 47.15 -11.20 -17.03
CA LEU A 545 45.92 -10.41 -17.16
C LEU A 545 44.74 -11.09 -16.49
N GLU A 546 44.63 -12.42 -16.61
CA GLU A 546 43.62 -13.27 -15.98
C GLU A 546 43.62 -13.09 -14.46
N THR A 547 44.76 -13.30 -13.78
CA THR A 547 44.88 -13.05 -12.33
C THR A 547 44.54 -11.61 -11.94
N ARG A 548 44.87 -10.62 -12.80
CA ARG A 548 44.49 -9.21 -12.55
C ARG A 548 43.00 -8.93 -12.76
N LEU A 549 42.33 -9.71 -13.61
CA LEU A 549 40.89 -9.67 -13.80
C LEU A 549 40.19 -10.28 -12.58
N GLU A 550 40.65 -11.43 -12.10
CA GLU A 550 40.20 -12.04 -10.84
C GLU A 550 40.37 -11.08 -9.65
N GLU A 551 41.58 -10.53 -9.45
CA GLU A 551 41.87 -9.54 -8.40
C GLU A 551 40.94 -8.32 -8.47
N ARG A 552 40.65 -7.84 -9.69
CA ARG A 552 39.74 -6.70 -9.89
C ARG A 552 38.27 -7.05 -9.69
N THR A 553 37.85 -8.26 -10.05
CA THR A 553 36.45 -8.72 -9.92
C THR A 553 36.11 -8.85 -8.43
N ASN A 554 36.93 -9.59 -7.67
CA ASN A 554 36.80 -9.72 -6.22
C ASN A 554 36.80 -8.32 -5.52
N ALA A 555 37.64 -7.39 -5.99
CA ALA A 555 37.70 -6.03 -5.45
C ALA A 555 36.54 -5.11 -5.88
N VAL A 556 35.77 -5.49 -6.91
CA VAL A 556 34.53 -4.81 -7.32
C VAL A 556 33.34 -5.42 -6.58
N GLU A 557 33.28 -6.73 -6.42
CA GLU A 557 32.25 -7.44 -5.63
C GLU A 557 32.26 -6.99 -4.18
N SER A 558 33.43 -6.98 -3.52
CA SER A 558 33.59 -6.45 -2.15
C SER A 558 33.10 -5.01 -2.02
N ARG A 559 33.27 -4.18 -3.06
CA ARG A 559 32.78 -2.78 -3.06
C ARG A 559 31.28 -2.67 -3.28
N PHE A 560 30.68 -3.58 -4.04
CA PHE A 560 29.23 -3.65 -4.16
C PHE A 560 28.59 -4.10 -2.85
N ASP A 561 29.23 -5.00 -2.10
CA ASP A 561 28.76 -5.42 -0.77
C ASP A 561 28.95 -4.32 0.28
N ASP A 562 30.09 -3.61 0.27
CA ASP A 562 30.28 -2.38 1.08
C ASP A 562 29.18 -1.35 0.78
N VAL A 563 28.90 -1.08 -0.51
CA VAL A 563 27.87 -0.10 -0.95
C VAL A 563 26.44 -0.56 -0.64
N ARG A 564 26.16 -1.87 -0.61
CA ARG A 564 24.87 -2.40 -0.14
C ARG A 564 24.71 -2.17 1.37
N ALA A 565 25.74 -2.44 2.16
CA ALA A 565 25.70 -2.20 3.60
C ALA A 565 25.54 -0.69 3.93
N ASP A 566 26.26 0.18 3.24
CA ASP A 566 26.10 1.65 3.34
C ASP A 566 24.67 2.09 2.96
N LEU A 567 24.04 1.43 1.98
CA LEU A 567 22.66 1.74 1.55
C LEU A 567 21.62 1.26 2.56
N ASP A 568 21.77 0.05 3.11
CA ASP A 568 20.89 -0.52 4.14
C ASP A 568 20.95 0.31 5.45
N GLU A 569 22.15 0.77 5.85
CA GLU A 569 22.32 1.69 6.99
C GLU A 569 21.68 3.06 6.71
N LEU A 570 21.82 3.59 5.48
CA LEU A 570 21.20 4.85 5.09
C LEU A 570 19.67 4.78 5.00
N GLU A 571 19.09 3.68 4.50
CA GLU A 571 17.64 3.46 4.50
C GLU A 571 17.11 3.38 5.94
N THR A 572 17.78 2.61 6.80
CA THR A 572 17.43 2.47 8.23
C THR A 572 17.48 3.84 8.94
N ALA A 573 18.57 4.59 8.78
CA ALA A 573 18.71 5.91 9.37
C ALA A 573 17.67 6.91 8.84
N THR A 574 17.32 6.83 7.55
CA THR A 574 16.27 7.67 6.94
C THR A 574 14.88 7.31 7.48
N ALA A 575 14.60 6.03 7.73
CA ALA A 575 13.35 5.60 8.35
C ALA A 575 13.23 6.12 9.79
N ASP A 576 14.28 5.98 10.59
CA ASP A 576 14.35 6.50 11.98
C ASP A 576 14.18 8.03 12.03
N ASP A 577 14.85 8.79 11.15
CA ASP A 577 14.71 10.26 11.06
C ASP A 577 13.28 10.68 10.66
N VAL A 578 12.63 9.93 9.77
CA VAL A 578 11.25 10.21 9.36
C VAL A 578 10.25 9.88 10.47
N ASP A 579 10.45 8.82 11.26
CA ASP A 579 9.61 8.52 12.43
C ASP A 579 9.85 9.50 13.58
N ALA A 580 11.09 9.95 13.79
CA ALA A 580 11.40 11.05 14.70
C ALA A 580 10.72 12.36 14.27
N LEU A 581 10.68 12.66 12.97
CA LEU A 581 9.97 13.82 12.43
C LEU A 581 8.44 13.70 12.59
N ARG A 582 7.86 12.51 12.36
CA ARG A 582 6.43 12.23 12.62
C ARG A 582 6.08 12.47 14.10
N ALA A 583 6.92 11.99 15.02
CA ALA A 583 6.73 12.22 16.45
C ALA A 583 6.86 13.72 16.83
N ALA A 584 7.80 14.45 16.22
CA ALA A 584 7.96 15.88 16.44
C ALA A 584 6.80 16.73 15.89
N VAL A 585 6.17 16.30 14.78
CA VAL A 585 4.93 16.91 14.27
C VAL A 585 3.78 16.68 15.25
N ALA A 586 3.61 15.47 15.78
CA ALA A 586 2.57 15.17 16.76
C ALA A 586 2.71 15.95 18.08
N ASP A 587 3.94 16.18 18.57
CA ASP A 587 4.20 17.10 19.70
C ASP A 587 3.77 18.54 19.37
N LEU A 588 4.09 19.01 18.15
CA LEU A 588 3.71 20.35 17.71
C LEU A 588 2.19 20.51 17.58
N GLU A 589 1.49 19.49 17.09
CA GLU A 589 0.02 19.46 16.98
C GLU A 589 -0.64 19.50 18.37
N GLY A 590 -0.23 18.64 19.31
CA GLY A 590 -0.75 18.66 20.69
C GLY A 590 -0.43 19.97 21.43
N ARG A 591 0.70 20.60 21.13
CA ARG A 591 1.06 21.93 21.66
C ARG A 591 0.27 23.06 21.02
N LEU A 592 -0.13 22.94 19.74
CA LEU A 592 -1.05 23.87 19.09
C LEU A 592 -2.46 23.75 19.67
N GLU A 593 -2.94 22.52 19.91
CA GLU A 593 -4.23 22.26 20.57
C GLU A 593 -4.26 22.88 21.98
N SER A 594 -3.26 22.61 22.83
CA SER A 594 -3.18 23.23 24.15
C SER A 594 -2.94 24.76 24.11
N THR A 595 -2.33 25.29 23.04
CA THR A 595 -2.25 26.75 22.84
C THR A 595 -3.62 27.34 22.47
N ALA A 596 -4.46 26.60 21.73
CA ALA A 596 -5.82 27.04 21.42
C ALA A 596 -6.72 27.02 22.66
N GLU A 597 -6.65 25.99 23.52
CA GLU A 597 -7.34 25.96 24.82
C GLU A 597 -6.97 27.17 25.70
N VAL A 598 -5.69 27.56 25.70
CA VAL A 598 -5.21 28.75 26.44
C VAL A 598 -5.69 30.06 25.82
N VAL A 599 -5.92 30.12 24.50
CA VAL A 599 -6.52 31.30 23.86
C VAL A 599 -8.01 31.40 24.19
N GLU A 600 -8.76 30.31 24.10
CA GLU A 600 -10.19 30.25 24.46
C GLU A 600 -10.40 30.69 25.93
N GLY A 601 -9.59 30.16 26.86
CA GLY A 601 -9.62 30.59 28.26
C GLY A 601 -9.23 32.05 28.50
N VAL A 602 -8.42 32.67 27.62
CA VAL A 602 -8.11 34.11 27.68
C VAL A 602 -9.23 34.96 27.08
N GLU A 603 -9.99 34.44 26.10
CA GLU A 603 -11.19 35.11 25.59
C GLU A 603 -12.32 35.11 26.65
N ASP A 604 -12.52 33.99 27.37
CA ASP A 604 -13.41 33.90 28.55
C ASP A 604 -13.00 34.87 29.67
N ASP A 605 -11.72 34.92 30.05
CA ASP A 605 -11.19 35.85 31.06
C ASP A 605 -11.38 37.32 30.62
N LEU A 606 -11.30 37.61 29.33
CA LEU A 606 -11.54 38.96 28.79
C LEU A 606 -13.02 39.36 28.83
N GLU A 607 -13.98 38.47 28.53
CA GLU A 607 -15.42 38.75 28.70
C GLU A 607 -15.77 38.98 30.18
N SER A 608 -15.16 38.18 31.08
CA SER A 608 -15.28 38.34 32.53
C SER A 608 -14.71 39.69 33.04
N VAL A 609 -13.60 40.16 32.46
CA VAL A 609 -13.03 41.48 32.74
C VAL A 609 -13.89 42.61 32.16
N ASP A 610 -14.44 42.46 30.96
CA ASP A 610 -15.29 43.48 30.33
C ASP A 610 -16.57 43.72 31.15
N GLY A 611 -17.30 42.67 31.51
CA GLY A 611 -18.47 42.78 32.41
C GLY A 611 -18.11 43.29 33.82
N SER A 612 -16.86 43.08 34.28
CA SER A 612 -16.35 43.69 35.51
C SER A 612 -16.05 45.18 35.36
N VAL A 613 -15.65 45.64 34.18
CA VAL A 613 -15.44 47.06 33.84
C VAL A 613 -16.78 47.77 33.64
N GLU A 614 -17.76 47.15 32.96
CA GLU A 614 -19.13 47.64 32.88
C GLU A 614 -19.70 47.88 34.29
N SER A 615 -19.63 46.86 35.16
CA SER A 615 -20.07 46.93 36.56
C SER A 615 -19.35 48.02 37.38
N GLN A 616 -18.08 48.31 37.07
CA GLN A 616 -17.35 49.43 37.68
C GLN A 616 -17.79 50.80 37.15
N GLY A 617 -18.08 50.94 35.85
CA GLY A 617 -18.69 52.16 35.29
C GLY A 617 -20.05 52.43 35.93
N ASP A 618 -20.90 51.41 35.95
CA ASP A 618 -22.21 51.37 36.59
C ASP A 618 -22.14 51.71 38.10
N ALA A 619 -21.02 51.43 38.77
CA ALA A 619 -20.77 51.83 40.16
C ALA A 619 -20.20 53.26 40.31
N LEU A 620 -19.45 53.75 39.32
CA LEU A 620 -18.96 55.13 39.26
C LEU A 620 -20.09 56.12 38.98
N ASP A 621 -21.02 55.81 38.07
CA ASP A 621 -22.19 56.64 37.77
C ASP A 621 -23.04 56.87 39.04
N ARG A 622 -23.25 55.82 39.84
CA ARG A 622 -23.96 55.90 41.13
C ARG A 622 -23.17 56.67 42.20
N LEU A 623 -21.84 56.68 42.11
CA LEU A 623 -20.99 57.48 42.97
C LEU A 623 -21.02 58.97 42.57
N GLU A 624 -21.07 59.27 41.26
CA GLU A 624 -21.26 60.63 40.73
C GLU A 624 -22.62 61.19 41.17
N GLU A 625 -23.72 60.44 40.99
CA GLU A 625 -25.05 60.79 41.52
C GLU A 625 -24.99 61.06 43.04
N THR A 626 -24.30 60.19 43.81
CA THR A 626 -24.13 60.35 45.26
C THR A 626 -23.28 61.58 45.64
N VAL A 627 -22.35 62.00 44.79
CA VAL A 627 -21.49 63.19 45.01
C VAL A 627 -22.25 64.47 44.67
N ASP A 628 -23.03 64.49 43.60
CA ASP A 628 -23.93 65.62 43.27
C ASP A 628 -25.00 65.81 44.36
N ASP A 629 -25.58 64.71 44.85
CA ASP A 629 -26.55 64.75 45.95
C ASP A 629 -25.91 65.23 47.27
N GLN A 630 -24.61 64.94 47.50
CA GLN A 630 -23.84 65.56 48.57
C GLN A 630 -23.53 67.05 48.32
N GLY A 631 -23.29 67.44 47.06
CA GLY A 631 -23.11 68.83 46.64
C GLY A 631 -24.33 69.69 46.97
N THR A 632 -25.51 69.31 46.49
CA THR A 632 -26.77 70.04 46.77
C THR A 632 -27.09 70.08 48.28
N ARG A 633 -26.77 69.01 49.02
CA ARG A 633 -26.90 68.97 50.49
C ARG A 633 -25.90 69.89 51.20
N LEU A 634 -24.69 70.07 50.68
CA LEU A 634 -23.70 71.02 51.20
C LEU A 634 -24.11 72.46 50.90
N GLU A 635 -24.64 72.76 49.71
CA GLU A 635 -25.23 74.07 49.40
C GLU A 635 -26.39 74.38 50.36
N ALA A 636 -27.29 73.42 50.60
CA ALA A 636 -28.37 73.53 51.57
C ALA A 636 -27.90 73.58 53.05
N VAL A 637 -26.65 73.22 53.35
CA VAL A 637 -26.00 73.48 54.65
C VAL A 637 -25.42 74.90 54.67
N SER A 638 -24.75 75.35 53.60
CA SER A 638 -24.21 76.71 53.48
C SER A 638 -25.30 77.76 53.62
N GLY A 639 -26.40 77.63 52.87
CA GLY A 639 -27.54 78.56 52.97
C GLY A 639 -28.16 78.61 54.37
N ARG A 640 -28.16 77.49 55.12
CA ARG A 640 -28.58 77.48 56.53
C ARG A 640 -27.55 78.10 57.47
N PHE A 641 -26.26 77.99 57.16
CA PHE A 641 -25.20 78.66 57.92
C PHE A 641 -25.18 80.18 57.66
N GLU A 642 -25.48 80.60 56.43
CA GLU A 642 -25.73 81.99 56.04
C GLU A 642 -26.98 82.54 56.75
N GLU A 643 -28.09 81.78 56.79
CA GLU A 643 -29.28 82.16 57.57
C GLU A 643 -28.97 82.22 59.07
N GLN A 644 -28.22 81.27 59.62
CA GLN A 644 -27.77 81.33 61.01
C GLN A 644 -26.85 82.53 61.27
N SER A 645 -25.96 82.88 60.33
CA SER A 645 -25.09 84.05 60.43
C SER A 645 -25.88 85.35 60.36
N ALA A 646 -26.91 85.43 59.52
CA ALA A 646 -27.85 86.56 59.46
C ALA A 646 -28.71 86.66 60.73
N ARG A 647 -29.18 85.53 61.27
CA ARG A 647 -29.87 85.47 62.58
C ARG A 647 -28.96 85.89 63.73
N ILE A 648 -27.69 85.45 63.74
CA ILE A 648 -26.69 85.88 64.73
C ILE A 648 -26.43 87.38 64.58
N SER A 649 -26.23 87.90 63.37
CA SER A 649 -26.08 89.34 63.13
C SER A 649 -27.31 90.14 63.55
N SER A 650 -28.52 89.60 63.37
CA SER A 650 -29.76 90.20 63.87
C SER A 650 -29.87 90.13 65.41
N VAL A 651 -29.41 89.06 66.05
CA VAL A 651 -29.33 88.96 67.51
C VAL A 651 -28.26 89.88 68.07
N SER A 652 -27.10 90.02 67.42
CA SER A 652 -26.08 91.01 67.75
C SER A 652 -26.60 92.43 67.57
N GLY A 653 -27.30 92.73 66.48
CA GLY A 653 -27.95 94.03 66.28
C GLY A 653 -29.05 94.32 67.33
N ARG A 654 -29.79 93.29 67.76
CA ARG A 654 -30.75 93.39 68.88
C ARG A 654 -30.08 93.47 70.26
N LEU A 655 -28.85 92.97 70.41
CA LEU A 655 -28.04 93.16 71.61
C LEU A 655 -27.39 94.55 71.62
N GLU A 656 -26.96 95.08 70.48
CA GLU A 656 -26.55 96.47 70.31
C GLU A 656 -27.73 97.43 70.53
N GLU A 657 -28.94 97.07 70.07
CA GLU A 657 -30.18 97.80 70.36
C GLU A 657 -30.59 97.70 71.84
N LEU A 658 -30.32 96.58 72.51
CA LEU A 658 -30.61 96.38 73.94
C LEU A 658 -29.55 97.02 74.85
N ASP A 659 -28.27 97.02 74.46
CA ASP A 659 -27.21 97.83 75.09
C ASP A 659 -27.49 99.32 74.85
N ALA A 660 -27.92 99.72 73.66
CA ALA A 660 -28.35 101.08 73.37
C ALA A 660 -29.60 101.46 74.17
N ALA A 661 -30.59 100.58 74.34
CA ALA A 661 -31.71 100.81 75.24
C ALA A 661 -31.24 100.93 76.69
N THR A 662 -30.36 100.05 77.16
CA THR A 662 -29.75 100.12 78.50
C THR A 662 -28.90 101.39 78.69
N ALA A 663 -28.45 102.03 77.60
CA ALA A 663 -27.68 103.28 77.60
C ALA A 663 -28.48 104.54 77.18
N SER A 664 -29.76 104.44 76.79
CA SER A 664 -30.54 105.59 76.26
C SER A 664 -32.07 105.52 76.43
N ALA A 665 -32.65 104.42 76.92
CA ALA A 665 -34.05 104.32 77.31
C ALA A 665 -34.18 104.54 78.84
N ALA A 666 -34.63 105.70 79.29
CA ALA A 666 -36.03 106.15 79.31
C ALA A 666 -36.85 105.67 80.51
N ASP A 667 -36.43 104.67 81.29
CA ASP A 667 -37.13 104.31 82.53
C ASP A 667 -37.14 105.48 83.54
N LEU A 668 -36.05 106.25 83.63
CA LEU A 668 -36.01 107.50 84.41
C LEU A 668 -36.87 108.63 83.84
N ALA A 669 -37.25 108.59 82.56
CA ALA A 669 -38.16 109.56 81.95
C ALA A 669 -39.63 109.15 82.16
N ALA A 670 -39.94 107.85 82.09
CA ALA A 670 -41.24 107.30 82.49
C ALA A 670 -41.49 107.48 84.01
N ILE A 671 -40.44 107.47 84.83
CA ILE A 671 -40.51 107.86 86.25
C ILE A 671 -40.79 109.37 86.40
N ASP A 672 -40.24 110.23 85.55
CA ASP A 672 -40.52 111.68 85.58
C ASP A 672 -41.97 111.97 85.15
N GLU A 673 -42.44 111.35 84.06
CA GLU A 673 -43.84 111.42 83.58
C GLU A 673 -44.83 110.86 84.62
N THR A 674 -44.56 109.70 85.22
CA THR A 674 -45.41 109.18 86.30
C THR A 674 -45.29 109.97 87.61
N VAL A 675 -44.21 110.72 87.85
CA VAL A 675 -44.12 111.70 88.95
C VAL A 675 -44.91 112.97 88.64
N GLU A 676 -45.04 113.36 87.37
CA GLU A 676 -45.91 114.46 86.93
C GLU A 676 -47.41 114.06 86.97
N ASP A 677 -47.78 112.84 86.56
CA ASP A 677 -49.11 112.26 86.77
C ASP A 677 -49.45 112.13 88.28
N VAL A 678 -48.50 111.66 89.09
CA VAL A 678 -48.65 111.63 90.56
C VAL A 678 -48.74 113.05 91.13
N ARG A 679 -48.18 114.07 90.46
CA ARG A 679 -48.32 115.47 90.85
C ARG A 679 -49.69 116.03 90.50
N GLU A 680 -50.20 115.81 89.29
CA GLU A 680 -51.55 116.25 88.89
C GLU A 680 -52.62 115.54 89.72
N THR A 681 -52.44 114.23 90.02
CA THR A 681 -53.33 113.52 90.94
C THR A 681 -53.16 113.95 92.40
N VAL A 682 -51.98 114.42 92.84
CA VAL A 682 -51.82 115.09 94.14
C VAL A 682 -52.48 116.47 94.15
N GLU A 683 -52.40 117.28 93.09
CA GLU A 683 -53.09 118.56 93.01
C GLU A 683 -54.62 118.38 92.94
N ALA A 684 -55.09 117.31 92.28
CA ALA A 684 -56.49 116.88 92.32
C ALA A 684 -56.91 116.39 93.72
N VAL A 685 -56.05 115.63 94.43
CA VAL A 685 -56.27 115.24 95.83
C VAL A 685 -56.19 116.44 96.78
N GLU A 686 -55.38 117.47 96.49
CA GLU A 686 -55.39 118.73 97.24
C GLU A 686 -56.70 119.50 97.03
N ALA A 687 -57.25 119.50 95.81
CA ALA A 687 -58.58 120.05 95.52
C ALA A 687 -59.72 119.23 96.17
N ASP A 688 -59.65 117.89 96.14
CA ASP A 688 -60.57 117.01 96.87
C ASP A 688 -60.39 117.13 98.39
N VAL A 689 -59.20 117.51 98.88
CA VAL A 689 -58.95 117.86 100.28
C VAL A 689 -59.46 119.27 100.62
N GLU A 690 -59.50 120.22 99.68
CA GLU A 690 -60.20 121.49 99.87
C GLU A 690 -61.73 121.30 99.84
N SER A 691 -62.27 120.43 98.99
CA SER A 691 -63.67 119.97 99.11
C SER A 691 -63.88 119.29 100.45
N SER A 692 -63.06 118.30 100.80
CA SER A 692 -63.14 117.58 102.08
C SER A 692 -62.92 118.49 103.29
N ARG A 693 -62.29 119.67 103.14
CA ARG A 693 -62.23 120.73 104.17
C ARG A 693 -63.53 121.53 104.26
N SER A 694 -64.18 121.82 103.14
CA SER A 694 -65.52 122.43 103.11
C SER A 694 -66.59 121.45 103.64
N ASP A 695 -66.46 120.17 103.30
CA ASP A 695 -67.28 119.08 103.82
C ASP A 695 -66.93 118.81 105.29
N LEU A 696 -65.67 118.91 105.72
CA LEU A 696 -65.29 118.89 107.13
C LEU A 696 -65.79 120.10 107.91
N ALA A 697 -65.86 121.30 107.34
CA ALA A 697 -66.44 122.48 108.01
C ALA A 697 -67.97 122.39 108.09
N SER A 698 -68.59 121.72 107.12
CA SER A 698 -70.02 121.37 107.16
C SER A 698 -70.26 120.28 108.22
N LEU A 699 -69.40 119.26 108.25
CA LEU A 699 -69.38 118.21 109.27
C LEU A 699 -69.02 118.76 110.66
N GLU A 700 -68.21 119.81 110.77
CA GLU A 700 -67.91 120.53 112.01
C GLU A 700 -69.18 121.26 112.49
N SER A 701 -69.94 121.87 111.59
CA SER A 701 -71.26 122.47 111.90
C SER A 701 -72.33 121.43 112.26
N ASP A 702 -72.26 120.23 111.66
CA ASP A 702 -73.12 119.11 112.01
C ASP A 702 -72.61 118.36 113.25
N VAL A 703 -71.33 118.48 113.62
CA VAL A 703 -70.75 118.02 114.88
C VAL A 703 -71.02 119.01 116.01
N GLU A 704 -71.09 120.33 115.76
CA GLU A 704 -71.65 121.30 116.73
C GLU A 704 -73.14 121.03 116.98
N ARG A 705 -73.89 120.59 115.96
CA ARG A 705 -75.25 120.06 116.17
C ARG A 705 -75.24 118.77 116.96
N LEU A 706 -74.38 117.83 116.58
CA LEU A 706 -74.27 116.55 117.25
C LEU A 706 -73.75 116.70 118.68
N ASP A 707 -72.98 117.73 119.02
CA ASP A 707 -72.55 118.10 120.38
C ASP A 707 -73.72 118.68 121.21
N GLY A 708 -74.65 119.39 120.56
CA GLY A 708 -75.93 119.77 121.14
C GLY A 708 -76.86 118.57 121.37
N ASP A 709 -77.06 117.73 120.36
CA ASP A 709 -77.83 116.49 120.46
C ASP A 709 -77.18 115.50 121.45
N VAL A 710 -75.84 115.45 121.51
CA VAL A 710 -75.06 114.67 122.49
C VAL A 710 -75.09 115.32 123.86
N SER A 711 -75.23 116.65 124.01
CA SER A 711 -75.48 117.27 125.32
C SER A 711 -76.87 116.91 125.87
N ASP A 712 -77.86 116.72 124.99
CA ASP A 712 -79.18 116.21 125.38
C ASP A 712 -79.16 114.67 125.59
N VAL A 713 -78.34 113.92 124.85
CA VAL A 713 -78.06 112.49 125.14
C VAL A 713 -77.20 112.32 126.39
N ASP A 714 -76.32 113.25 126.75
CA ASP A 714 -75.53 113.26 127.99
C ASP A 714 -76.45 113.53 129.17
N ARG A 715 -77.44 114.43 129.02
CA ARG A 715 -78.53 114.58 130.00
C ARG A 715 -79.38 113.32 130.11
N ALA A 716 -79.71 112.67 129.00
CA ALA A 716 -80.37 111.37 129.03
C ALA A 716 -79.46 110.25 129.59
N LEU A 717 -78.14 110.39 129.48
CA LEU A 717 -77.13 109.53 130.10
C LEU A 717 -76.89 109.89 131.56
N GLU A 718 -77.17 111.10 132.05
CA GLU A 718 -77.25 111.40 133.47
C GLU A 718 -78.46 110.64 134.07
N GLU A 719 -79.64 110.70 133.43
CA GLU A 719 -80.82 109.93 133.84
C GLU A 719 -80.61 108.40 133.72
N VAL A 720 -80.00 107.93 132.62
CA VAL A 720 -79.62 106.52 132.45
C VAL A 720 -78.45 106.15 133.36
N ASN A 721 -77.57 107.05 133.79
CA ASN A 721 -76.50 106.78 134.75
C ASN A 721 -77.03 106.76 136.19
N GLU A 722 -78.08 107.49 136.55
CA GLU A 722 -78.78 107.24 137.81
C GLU A 722 -79.44 105.84 137.81
N ALA A 723 -80.05 105.44 136.69
CA ALA A 723 -80.61 104.09 136.54
C ALA A 723 -79.52 102.99 136.46
N VAL A 724 -78.39 103.26 135.79
CA VAL A 724 -77.25 102.34 135.69
C VAL A 724 -76.43 102.34 136.97
N THR A 725 -76.43 103.39 137.78
CA THR A 725 -75.88 103.33 139.15
C THR A 725 -76.68 102.34 139.98
N ALA A 726 -78.02 102.32 139.88
CA ALA A 726 -78.84 101.29 140.53
C ALA A 726 -78.59 99.88 139.95
N VAL A 727 -78.38 99.74 138.63
CA VAL A 727 -77.96 98.46 138.02
C VAL A 727 -76.51 98.09 138.40
N VAL A 728 -75.66 99.06 138.75
CA VAL A 728 -74.30 98.86 139.24
C VAL A 728 -74.28 98.56 140.74
N ASP A 729 -75.25 99.03 141.53
CA ASP A 729 -75.48 98.48 142.88
C ASP A 729 -75.90 96.99 142.78
N ASP A 730 -76.81 96.65 141.85
CA ASP A 730 -77.21 95.26 141.54
C ASP A 730 -76.05 94.42 140.94
N VAL A 731 -75.15 95.02 140.17
CA VAL A 731 -74.02 94.35 139.49
C VAL A 731 -72.73 94.35 140.31
N GLU A 732 -72.50 95.28 141.24
CA GLU A 732 -71.45 95.14 142.26
C GLU A 732 -71.80 93.98 143.20
N SER A 733 -73.09 93.77 143.51
CA SER A 733 -73.55 92.53 144.16
C SER A 733 -73.34 91.26 143.30
N LEU A 734 -73.12 91.38 142.00
CA LEU A 734 -72.78 90.29 141.08
C LEU A 734 -71.28 90.18 140.79
N ALA A 735 -70.53 91.28 141.01
CA ALA A 735 -69.10 91.39 140.83
C ALA A 735 -68.34 91.00 142.11
N ASP A 736 -68.91 91.15 143.30
CA ASP A 736 -68.40 90.49 144.51
C ASP A 736 -68.45 88.94 144.36
N ASP A 737 -69.43 88.41 143.63
CA ASP A 737 -69.49 86.98 143.25
C ASP A 737 -68.45 86.64 142.14
N ALA A 738 -68.30 87.49 141.12
CA ALA A 738 -67.48 87.21 139.93
C ALA A 738 -66.00 87.62 140.02
N ALA A 739 -65.61 88.57 140.87
CA ALA A 739 -64.24 89.08 141.00
C ALA A 739 -63.25 88.10 141.67
N SER A 740 -63.62 86.82 141.77
CA SER A 740 -62.81 85.73 142.31
C SER A 740 -61.99 84.94 141.26
N THR A 741 -61.70 85.57 140.10
CA THR A 741 -60.50 85.41 139.23
C THR A 741 -60.50 84.32 138.15
N ALA A 742 -60.18 84.68 136.87
CA ALA A 742 -59.16 84.03 136.00
C ALA A 742 -59.12 84.40 134.48
N ASP A 743 -59.92 85.36 133.95
CA ASP A 743 -60.15 85.56 132.50
C ASP A 743 -58.96 85.67 131.51
N LEU A 744 -57.72 85.87 131.95
CA LEU A 744 -56.56 85.80 131.04
C LEU A 744 -56.33 84.37 130.47
N GLY A 745 -56.84 83.34 131.14
CA GLY A 745 -56.86 81.97 130.65
C GLY A 745 -57.81 81.71 129.47
N ALA A 746 -58.68 82.65 129.08
CA ALA A 746 -59.56 82.46 127.92
C ALA A 746 -58.86 82.71 126.57
N LEU A 747 -57.78 83.51 126.57
CA LEU A 747 -56.92 83.72 125.40
C LEU A 747 -55.77 82.70 125.35
N GLU A 748 -55.38 82.17 126.51
CA GLU A 748 -54.75 80.85 126.63
C GLU A 748 -55.68 79.83 125.94
N SER A 749 -56.96 79.75 126.32
CA SER A 749 -57.98 78.83 125.75
C SER A 749 -58.25 78.94 124.23
N THR A 750 -57.67 79.90 123.51
CA THR A 750 -57.70 79.93 122.03
C THR A 750 -56.41 79.36 121.41
N VAL A 751 -55.30 79.41 122.15
CA VAL A 751 -54.06 78.65 121.85
C VAL A 751 -54.21 77.22 122.36
N ASP A 752 -54.74 77.01 123.57
CA ASP A 752 -55.25 75.71 124.00
C ASP A 752 -56.32 75.25 123.02
N GLY A 753 -57.20 76.12 122.50
CA GLY A 753 -58.14 75.75 121.43
C GLY A 753 -57.49 75.15 120.15
N LEU A 754 -56.20 75.41 119.90
CA LEU A 754 -55.40 74.78 118.85
C LEU A 754 -54.57 73.60 119.37
N ASP A 755 -54.14 73.64 120.63
CA ASP A 755 -53.64 72.50 121.41
C ASP A 755 -54.76 71.46 121.70
N ASP A 756 -56.03 71.83 121.44
CA ASP A 756 -57.30 71.11 121.63
C ASP A 756 -57.87 70.67 120.28
N ASP A 757 -57.59 71.35 119.16
CA ASP A 757 -57.67 70.73 117.83
C ASP A 757 -56.56 69.68 117.68
N VAL A 758 -55.36 69.92 118.25
CA VAL A 758 -54.27 68.95 118.29
C VAL A 758 -54.55 67.84 119.31
N ARG A 759 -55.02 68.14 120.53
CA ARG A 759 -55.54 67.09 121.44
C ARG A 759 -56.72 66.41 120.82
N SER A 760 -57.67 67.05 120.16
CA SER A 760 -58.76 66.33 119.49
C SER A 760 -58.25 65.46 118.34
N LEU A 761 -57.04 65.70 117.80
CA LEU A 761 -56.36 64.76 116.91
C LEU A 761 -55.62 63.63 117.67
N GLU A 762 -54.95 63.93 118.78
CA GLU A 762 -54.24 62.96 119.65
C GLU A 762 -55.18 62.16 120.58
N GLU A 763 -56.40 62.64 120.78
CA GLU A 763 -57.58 62.07 121.45
C GLU A 763 -58.57 61.55 120.42
N ALA A 764 -58.45 61.83 119.11
CA ALA A 764 -59.11 61.02 118.07
C ALA A 764 -58.22 59.84 117.66
N ALA A 765 -56.90 60.00 117.68
CA ALA A 765 -55.94 58.90 117.66
C ALA A 765 -55.97 58.16 119.01
N GLY A 766 -56.13 58.89 120.12
CA GLY A 766 -56.38 58.39 121.46
C GLY A 766 -57.71 57.68 121.55
N ASP A 767 -58.82 58.21 121.02
CA ASP A 767 -60.08 57.47 120.85
C ASP A 767 -59.88 56.29 119.90
N LEU A 768 -58.95 56.32 118.94
CA LEU A 768 -58.73 55.16 118.07
C LEU A 768 -57.97 54.05 118.79
N GLU A 769 -56.97 54.41 119.60
CA GLU A 769 -56.11 53.51 120.36
C GLU A 769 -56.78 53.06 121.67
N GLU A 770 -57.61 53.90 122.27
CA GLU A 770 -58.51 53.61 123.38
C GLU A 770 -59.77 52.91 122.89
N ARG A 771 -60.47 53.29 121.83
CA ARG A 771 -61.53 52.42 121.25
C ARG A 771 -60.98 51.20 120.51
N LEU A 772 -59.66 50.98 120.55
CA LEU A 772 -59.00 49.68 120.34
C LEU A 772 -58.62 49.01 121.68
N ALA A 773 -58.17 49.75 122.69
CA ALA A 773 -57.82 49.24 124.02
C ALA A 773 -59.06 48.91 124.85
N GLU A 774 -60.10 49.74 124.89
CA GLU A 774 -61.52 49.48 125.20
C GLU A 774 -62.12 48.43 124.27
N ARG A 775 -61.78 48.33 122.97
CA ARG A 775 -62.23 47.14 122.19
C ARG A 775 -61.57 45.86 122.67
N THR A 776 -60.33 45.94 123.14
CA THR A 776 -59.56 44.80 123.63
C THR A 776 -59.93 44.48 125.06
N ALA A 777 -60.19 45.49 125.90
CA ALA A 777 -60.65 45.43 127.27
C ALA A 777 -62.11 45.03 127.27
N THR A 778 -63.07 45.76 126.69
CA THR A 778 -64.45 45.25 126.48
C THR A 778 -64.52 43.99 125.58
N LEU A 779 -63.42 43.43 125.07
CA LEU A 779 -63.34 41.99 124.73
C LEU A 779 -62.84 41.13 125.90
N GLU A 780 -61.69 41.43 126.50
CA GLU A 780 -61.10 40.79 127.69
C GLU A 780 -62.05 40.87 128.90
N GLU A 781 -62.42 42.05 129.39
CA GLU A 781 -63.61 42.34 130.21
C GLU A 781 -64.90 41.68 129.69
N SER A 782 -65.18 41.50 128.39
CA SER A 782 -66.37 40.65 128.04
C SER A 782 -66.13 39.15 128.23
N PHE A 783 -64.89 38.68 128.25
CA PHE A 783 -64.51 37.31 128.56
C PHE A 783 -64.31 37.09 130.06
N ASP A 784 -63.84 38.10 130.79
CA ASP A 784 -63.70 38.16 132.24
C ASP A 784 -65.05 38.44 132.89
N ASP A 785 -65.88 39.38 132.41
CA ASP A 785 -67.31 39.47 132.76
C ASP A 785 -68.05 38.17 132.45
N ARG A 786 -67.63 37.39 131.44
CA ARG A 786 -68.23 36.07 131.18
C ARG A 786 -67.56 34.94 131.96
N ALA A 787 -66.43 35.18 132.62
CA ALA A 787 -65.84 34.31 133.62
C ALA A 787 -66.44 34.62 135.00
N THR A 788 -66.41 35.87 135.45
CA THR A 788 -67.05 36.38 136.66
C THR A 788 -68.56 36.28 136.58
N THR A 789 -69.29 36.56 135.49
CA THR A 789 -70.73 36.24 135.43
C THR A 789 -70.98 34.72 135.51
N LEU A 790 -70.02 33.86 135.15
CA LEU A 790 -70.14 32.41 135.37
C LEU A 790 -69.78 31.99 136.80
N GLU A 791 -68.81 32.65 137.45
CA GLU A 791 -68.43 32.42 138.85
C GLU A 791 -69.44 33.07 139.81
N GLU A 792 -69.93 34.28 139.55
CA GLU A 792 -71.05 34.94 140.20
C GLU A 792 -72.38 34.24 139.92
N GLN A 793 -72.66 33.64 138.74
CA GLN A 793 -73.81 32.72 138.63
C GLN A 793 -73.63 31.41 139.41
N GLN A 794 -72.43 31.13 139.93
CA GLN A 794 -72.16 30.05 140.87
C GLN A 794 -72.29 30.53 142.33
N ASP A 795 -71.79 31.73 142.63
CA ASP A 795 -71.75 32.34 143.96
C ASP A 795 -73.06 33.04 144.34
N GLU A 796 -73.75 33.74 143.42
CA GLU A 796 -75.14 34.17 143.58
C GLU A 796 -76.07 32.96 143.74
N ARG A 797 -75.82 31.85 143.03
CA ARG A 797 -76.57 30.60 143.27
C ARG A 797 -76.23 29.92 144.60
N THR A 798 -75.15 30.32 145.26
CA THR A 798 -74.80 29.89 146.61
C THR A 798 -75.38 30.88 147.64
N SER A 799 -75.29 32.18 147.38
CA SER A 799 -75.77 33.27 148.21
C SER A 799 -77.29 33.47 148.17
N ASP A 800 -78.00 33.13 147.09
CA ASP A 800 -79.49 33.05 147.04
C ASP A 800 -80.02 31.76 147.71
N VAL A 801 -79.12 30.83 148.07
CA VAL A 801 -79.42 29.71 148.98
C VAL A 801 -79.09 30.08 150.43
N GLU A 802 -77.98 30.77 150.68
CA GLU A 802 -77.56 31.22 152.01
C GLU A 802 -78.40 32.42 152.52
N SER A 803 -78.84 33.34 151.67
CA SER A 803 -79.78 34.42 152.03
C SER A 803 -81.22 33.96 152.16
N ARG A 804 -81.59 32.78 151.61
CA ARG A 804 -82.84 32.08 152.01
C ARG A 804 -82.72 31.36 153.35
N LEU A 805 -81.49 31.15 153.84
CA LEU A 805 -81.22 30.78 155.23
C LEU A 805 -81.22 32.03 156.12
N ASP A 806 -80.39 33.03 155.82
CA ASP A 806 -80.21 34.25 156.61
C ASP A 806 -81.41 35.21 156.59
N GLY A 807 -82.21 35.27 155.51
CA GLY A 807 -83.47 36.03 155.52
C GLY A 807 -84.45 35.43 156.53
N ARG A 808 -84.59 34.10 156.51
CA ARG A 808 -85.34 33.32 157.51
C ARG A 808 -84.66 33.30 158.90
N LEU A 809 -83.54 34.00 159.06
CA LEU A 809 -82.77 34.20 160.29
C LEU A 809 -82.78 35.68 160.73
N SER A 810 -82.92 36.66 159.84
CA SER A 810 -83.26 38.05 160.17
C SER A 810 -84.73 38.17 160.58
N ASP A 811 -85.58 37.29 160.05
CA ASP A 811 -86.89 36.94 160.62
C ASP A 811 -86.76 36.45 162.09
N VAL A 812 -85.60 35.92 162.54
CA VAL A 812 -85.39 35.56 163.97
C VAL A 812 -85.39 36.81 164.83
N GLU A 813 -84.71 37.87 164.41
CA GLU A 813 -84.50 39.05 165.23
C GLU A 813 -85.64 40.06 165.07
N THR A 814 -86.30 40.08 163.90
CA THR A 814 -87.44 40.97 163.65
C THR A 814 -88.71 40.48 164.34
N ASP A 815 -89.15 39.22 164.17
CA ASP A 815 -90.32 38.70 164.91
C ASP A 815 -90.07 38.73 166.43
N LEU A 816 -88.84 38.49 166.89
CA LEU A 816 -88.48 38.46 168.31
C LEU A 816 -88.38 39.86 168.94
N ALA A 817 -88.03 40.90 168.16
CA ALA A 817 -88.04 42.29 168.59
C ALA A 817 -89.42 42.92 168.46
N GLU A 818 -90.04 42.86 167.28
CA GLU A 818 -91.35 43.47 167.00
C GLU A 818 -92.42 42.89 167.94
N THR A 819 -92.47 41.56 168.14
CA THR A 819 -93.43 40.91 169.07
C THR A 819 -93.06 41.07 170.57
N ARG A 820 -92.13 41.95 170.97
CA ARG A 820 -91.99 42.33 172.39
C ARG A 820 -91.56 43.75 172.76
N ASP A 821 -91.11 44.56 171.81
CA ASP A 821 -91.40 46.00 171.87
C ASP A 821 -92.92 46.21 171.70
N GLU A 822 -93.62 45.33 170.97
CA GLU A 822 -95.03 45.05 171.21
C GLU A 822 -95.26 44.73 172.68
N LEU A 823 -95.96 45.67 173.33
CA LEU A 823 -96.67 45.43 174.56
C LEU A 823 -95.75 45.15 175.78
N GLU A 824 -94.52 45.67 175.72
CA GLU A 824 -94.02 46.55 176.80
C GLU A 824 -95.02 47.71 177.08
N THR A 825 -95.90 48.01 176.12
CA THR A 825 -97.14 48.78 176.31
C THR A 825 -98.16 48.16 177.28
N VAL A 826 -98.23 46.81 177.48
CA VAL A 826 -99.06 46.20 178.55
C VAL A 826 -98.48 46.49 179.93
N ARG A 827 -97.14 46.58 180.04
CA ARG A 827 -96.38 46.95 181.26
C ARG A 827 -96.79 48.32 181.86
N ARG A 828 -97.65 49.09 181.17
CA ARG A 828 -98.04 50.48 181.53
C ARG A 828 -99.55 50.78 181.61
N ARG A 829 -100.47 49.85 181.30
CA ARG A 829 -101.91 50.20 181.11
C ARG A 829 -102.96 49.50 181.99
N VAL A 830 -102.60 48.55 182.85
CA VAL A 830 -103.57 47.87 183.74
C VAL A 830 -103.23 48.12 185.21
N ASP A 831 -103.87 49.16 185.74
CA ASP A 831 -104.36 49.34 187.13
C ASP A 831 -103.47 48.81 188.28
N SER A 832 -102.89 49.62 189.20
CA SER A 832 -103.10 51.04 189.54
C SER A 832 -104.54 51.47 189.91
N ARG A 833 -105.35 50.55 190.47
CA ARG A 833 -106.73 50.86 190.92
C ARG A 833 -107.19 50.28 192.26
N ALA A 834 -106.27 49.94 193.17
CA ALA A 834 -106.60 49.70 194.59
C ALA A 834 -105.40 50.01 195.51
N ASP A 835 -105.65 50.91 196.48
CA ASP A 835 -104.96 51.16 197.76
C ASP A 835 -103.42 51.42 197.82
N GLY A 836 -103.03 52.51 198.49
CA GLY A 836 -101.65 52.72 199.00
C GLY A 836 -101.06 54.14 198.88
N GLU A 837 -101.14 54.89 199.99
CA GLU A 837 -100.10 55.73 200.65
C GLU A 837 -98.70 55.89 200.01
N ASP A 838 -97.93 56.98 200.17
CA ASP A 838 -98.11 58.35 200.72
C ASP A 838 -96.87 59.22 200.33
N GLU A 839 -96.85 60.49 200.73
CA GLU A 839 -95.69 61.39 200.82
C GLU A 839 -94.95 61.85 199.53
N SER A 840 -93.96 62.72 199.78
CA SER A 840 -92.98 63.38 198.90
C SER A 840 -92.44 62.53 197.72
N ASP A 841 -91.99 63.11 196.61
CA ASP A 841 -91.42 64.46 196.42
C ASP A 841 -91.53 64.90 194.93
N GLY A 842 -90.66 65.80 194.48
CA GLY A 842 -89.80 65.38 193.37
C GLY A 842 -90.20 65.81 191.97
N ARG A 843 -91.11 66.79 191.85
CA ARG A 843 -91.49 67.51 190.61
C ARG A 843 -92.15 66.63 189.54
N ALA A 844 -93.42 66.86 189.21
CA ALA A 844 -93.84 67.98 188.35
C ALA A 844 -93.00 68.05 187.04
N GLY A 845 -93.49 67.54 185.91
CA GLY A 845 -94.81 66.96 185.62
C GLY A 845 -94.84 66.50 184.17
N THR A 846 -95.97 66.38 183.48
CA THR A 846 -97.37 66.81 183.77
C THR A 846 -98.34 65.76 183.19
N ASP A 847 -99.62 65.65 183.59
CA ASP A 847 -100.74 66.51 183.15
C ASP A 847 -100.68 66.76 181.61
N LEU A 848 -101.71 66.53 180.79
CA LEU A 848 -103.17 66.70 180.97
C LEU A 848 -103.94 65.55 180.24
N VAL A 849 -105.26 65.27 180.39
CA VAL A 849 -106.48 66.12 180.52
C VAL A 849 -106.84 66.87 179.21
N PRO A 850 -108.10 66.87 178.73
CA PRO A 850 -109.19 65.92 178.92
C PRO A 850 -109.83 65.51 177.56
N SER A 851 -111.13 65.16 177.57
CA SER A 851 -112.06 65.44 176.46
C SER A 851 -111.85 66.84 175.87
N ILE A 852 -112.07 67.09 174.58
CA ILE A 852 -113.40 67.28 173.97
C ILE A 852 -113.30 66.79 172.50
N ALA A 853 -114.12 65.86 171.99
CA ALA A 853 -115.58 65.70 172.05
C ALA A 853 -116.38 66.65 171.12
N SER A 854 -116.39 66.32 169.82
CA SER A 854 -117.31 66.84 168.78
C SER A 854 -117.10 68.28 168.29
N GLY A 855 -117.74 68.62 167.14
CA GLY A 855 -117.54 69.86 166.40
C GLY A 855 -116.67 69.66 165.15
N ALA A 856 -117.00 68.80 164.17
CA ALA A 856 -118.22 68.70 163.38
C ALA A 856 -118.37 69.82 162.32
N GLY A 857 -118.60 69.41 161.07
CA GLY A 857 -118.52 70.26 159.88
C GLY A 857 -117.10 70.28 159.27
N GLY A 858 -116.91 70.28 157.95
CA GLY A 858 -117.90 70.15 156.87
C GLY A 858 -117.53 70.99 155.65
N ALA A 859 -117.83 70.46 154.46
CA ALA A 859 -117.48 71.00 153.14
C ALA A 859 -115.97 71.09 152.83
N GLY A 860 -115.51 70.78 151.61
CA GLY A 860 -116.22 70.16 150.48
C GLY A 860 -115.53 70.43 149.13
N VAL A 861 -116.15 69.91 148.05
CA VAL A 861 -115.98 70.40 146.65
C VAL A 861 -114.55 70.23 146.07
N VAL A 862 -114.22 69.21 145.27
CA VAL A 862 -115.04 68.14 144.67
C VAL A 862 -114.26 66.81 144.66
N ALA A 863 -114.95 65.69 144.90
CA ALA A 863 -114.51 64.35 144.52
C ALA A 863 -115.70 63.57 143.91
N GLY A 864 -115.41 62.67 142.97
CA GLY A 864 -116.40 61.97 142.15
C GLY A 864 -116.86 62.79 140.92
N GLY A 865 -117.09 62.19 139.75
CA GLY A 865 -116.97 60.78 139.37
C GLY A 865 -117.40 60.59 137.90
N VAL A 866 -118.10 59.48 137.60
CA VAL A 866 -118.79 59.16 136.33
C VAL A 866 -117.97 58.41 135.25
N THR A 867 -118.68 57.41 134.73
CA THR A 867 -118.48 56.39 133.69
C THR A 867 -117.61 56.66 132.44
N ALA A 868 -116.92 55.58 132.02
CA ALA A 868 -116.91 54.94 130.68
C ALA A 868 -116.51 55.71 129.40
N LEU A 869 -115.57 55.10 128.66
CA LEU A 869 -115.59 54.65 127.22
C LEU A 869 -114.15 54.13 126.94
N THR A 870 -113.85 52.85 126.65
CA THR A 870 -114.03 52.07 125.39
C THR A 870 -113.70 52.86 124.11
N GLY A 871 -112.94 52.37 123.13
CA GLY A 871 -112.33 51.06 122.85
C GLY A 871 -111.31 51.19 121.69
N GLU A 872 -110.46 50.20 121.40
CA GLU A 872 -110.70 49.12 120.43
C GLU A 872 -110.98 49.53 118.95
N ALA A 873 -110.03 49.15 118.08
CA ALA A 873 -110.20 48.50 116.76
C ALA A 873 -110.89 49.18 115.53
N LEU A 874 -110.34 48.83 114.35
CA LEU A 874 -110.98 48.63 113.03
C LEU A 874 -111.48 49.84 112.17
N ILE A 875 -110.97 49.87 110.91
CA ILE A 875 -111.53 50.46 109.66
C ILE A 875 -111.41 52.00 109.42
N GLY A 876 -110.67 52.43 108.37
CA GLY A 876 -111.02 53.63 107.57
C GLY A 876 -109.95 54.64 107.06
N VAL A 877 -109.54 54.55 105.77
CA VAL A 877 -109.27 55.61 104.74
C VAL A 877 -108.52 56.96 105.03
N GLY A 878 -107.44 57.26 104.24
CA GLY A 878 -106.89 58.63 103.90
C GLY A 878 -105.43 58.91 104.38
N ALA A 879 -104.41 59.46 103.65
CA ALA A 879 -104.21 60.61 102.70
C ALA A 879 -103.35 61.75 103.38
N VAL A 880 -102.52 62.67 102.80
CA VAL A 880 -101.93 63.06 101.47
C VAL A 880 -100.98 64.31 101.71
N VAL A 881 -99.97 64.82 100.93
CA VAL A 881 -98.91 64.36 99.98
C VAL A 881 -97.97 65.56 99.55
N LEU A 882 -96.85 65.36 98.79
CA LEU A 882 -95.93 66.35 98.10
C LEU A 882 -94.87 67.13 98.95
N GLY A 883 -93.74 67.68 98.44
CA GLY A 883 -93.07 67.78 97.09
C GLY A 883 -91.76 68.64 97.18
N VAL A 884 -91.02 69.20 96.18
CA VAL A 884 -90.71 69.04 94.70
C VAL A 884 -90.05 70.36 94.17
N ILE A 885 -89.07 70.52 93.25
CA ILE A 885 -87.93 69.76 92.62
C ILE A 885 -87.04 70.74 91.73
N LEU A 886 -85.95 70.30 91.03
CA LEU A 886 -85.01 71.02 90.07
C LEU A 886 -83.82 71.83 90.72
N LEU A 887 -82.64 72.15 90.13
CA LEU A 887 -81.75 71.80 88.96
C LEU A 887 -80.33 72.45 89.24
N ALA A 888 -79.19 72.44 88.50
CA ALA A 888 -78.58 71.93 87.23
C ALA A 888 -77.01 71.87 87.43
N ILE A 889 -76.07 71.27 86.66
CA ILE A 889 -75.88 70.80 85.24
C ILE A 889 -75.06 71.82 84.36
N PRO A 890 -74.00 71.42 83.57
CA PRO A 890 -72.57 71.65 83.96
C PRO A 890 -71.57 71.93 82.77
N PHE A 891 -70.34 71.35 82.82
CA PHE A 891 -69.35 71.11 81.72
C PHE A 891 -68.36 72.26 81.34
N LEU A 892 -67.14 72.03 80.83
CA LEU A 892 -66.44 70.78 80.40
C LEU A 892 -64.89 70.85 80.60
N VAL A 893 -64.33 69.77 81.17
CA VAL A 893 -62.92 69.33 81.35
C VAL A 893 -61.84 69.77 80.34
N ALA A 894 -60.62 70.04 80.84
CA ALA A 894 -59.28 69.64 80.34
C ALA A 894 -58.20 70.58 80.94
N ARG A 895 -56.98 70.14 81.28
CA ARG A 895 -56.25 68.91 80.89
C ARG A 895 -55.50 68.31 82.06
#